data_AF-A0A518DQ26-F1
#
_entry.id   AF-A0A518DQ26-F1
#
_cell.length_a   1.000
_cell.length_b   1.000
_cell.length_c   1.000
_cell.angle_alpha   90.00
_cell.angle_beta   90.00
_cell.angle_gamma   90.00
#
_symmetry.space_group_name_H-M   'P 1'
#
loop_
_entity.id
_entity.type
_entity.pdbx_description
1 polymer ?
#
loop_
_entity_poly.entity_id
_entity_poly.type
_entity_poly.pdbx_seq_one_letter_code
_entity_poly.pdbx_strand_id
1 'polypeptide(L)'
;MSKKNKKRGADLPAHADTPVATTNAVAVAPPRGPLVLLGLLMALFAARPLVVSDAPGGDYGVFLITGACALLAGWAILGQLRLFLQGQPMKLYLGPVGMALGVLLLAFTASCLWVVQKETGDARAAINMTWKWVALIIGFFLARQLVREERTARAVVSVMLGLSVLLAVGGFYQYQVSHPAAQAEYAADPEAVLQREGILGPDGAAATVGSPIREQYEARLQAIEPSATFALTNSLAGALAPWLIVALGIGLTLLRPGETAGSSGAEQAGVSRLGNPQRWLVLAGLLAAALLLGGCLVLTKSRTVFLAVGGGVVLLLLYGGLFRRQLDWKIPLGLAGAAVLLALAATLSGGLDVEVVSEAPKSVLYRLEYWRSTAAMIADHPWLGVGPGCFQANYAHYKLPQASEMVADPHNFLLEVWATGGLFALLSLLAAGGLLAWQVARNQRASAAETASRNTQDEASAAAVAVKVDPQDAAAGPHAGPLFVYLGGAMGVLLSFPISLMVGVPNEFEMLLLGLLFAGLTVAALHPWVVAGRLPLAALAIGLIVLLVNFLAAGGISFDGVGQNVWLLAALLLNLSQPGEQPRRLQPTGAIVTAGVAFGLMGLCFFTLYQPVLYRAAAMPTIDMAQQGPEAYSERLRAAAAADPYSPDPWAQLATLAALQWQVNPNNENLKRYERTAAEYLRHDPQSWTARAELSRATLRMYRRQPDSKLLLAALDQQREAVARYPSSAMAHAQLAWLLHLAGNDAAAQEEAASALALDKVHPHQEQKLKEQSIYDAAPPPEGPGATNAEEVMQQMVKASSDVAGHLSPLPNSGWSWRTNGGSRFSTFVSARSSGSTSVTWENHPTEKQGGKKVAENAEICEI
;
A
#
# COMPACT_ATOMS: atom_id res chain seq x y z
N MET A 1 -36.48 41.36 86.78
CA MET A 1 -37.44 40.25 86.95
C MET A 1 -36.70 38.95 86.67
N SER A 2 -36.12 38.32 87.70
CA SER A 2 -36.65 37.16 88.44
C SER A 2 -36.61 35.86 87.61
N LYS A 3 -35.57 35.02 87.81
CA LYS A 3 -35.62 33.70 88.52
C LYS A 3 -36.09 32.57 87.58
N LYS A 4 -35.52 31.36 87.49
CA LYS A 4 -34.72 30.42 88.32
C LYS A 4 -34.11 29.43 87.30
N ASN A 5 -32.84 29.01 87.30
CA ASN A 5 -32.04 28.31 88.32
C ASN A 5 -32.57 26.89 88.69
N LYS A 6 -31.97 25.81 88.17
CA LYS A 6 -31.12 24.86 88.94
C LYS A 6 -30.82 23.51 88.25
N LYS A 7 -29.51 23.21 88.26
CA LYS A 7 -28.80 21.96 88.66
C LYS A 7 -28.99 20.69 87.81
N ARG A 8 -27.92 20.20 87.15
CA ARG A 8 -26.75 19.41 87.63
C ARG A 8 -27.08 17.92 87.78
N GLY A 9 -26.44 17.11 86.93
CA GLY A 9 -26.22 15.68 87.10
C GLY A 9 -25.23 15.22 86.03
N ALA A 10 -24.05 14.81 86.46
CA ALA A 10 -23.00 14.24 85.63
C ALA A 10 -23.37 12.79 85.23
N ASP A 11 -22.92 12.33 84.06
CA ASP A 11 -22.27 11.03 83.83
C ASP A 11 -21.89 10.87 82.34
N LEU A 12 -20.62 10.56 82.09
CA LEU A 12 -20.03 10.06 80.83
C LEU A 12 -20.10 8.52 80.81
N PRO A 13 -19.75 7.82 79.71
CA PRO A 13 -20.33 7.84 78.38
C PRO A 13 -20.84 6.43 77.97
N ALA A 14 -21.88 6.32 77.14
CA ALA A 14 -22.23 5.07 76.49
C ALA A 14 -22.09 5.25 74.98
N HIS A 15 -21.08 4.57 74.42
CA HIS A 15 -20.89 4.39 72.99
C HIS A 15 -22.17 3.80 72.38
N ALA A 16 -22.83 4.59 71.52
CA ALA A 16 -23.89 4.09 70.66
C ALA A 16 -23.25 3.58 69.37
N ASP A 17 -23.16 2.26 69.26
CA ASP A 17 -22.90 1.54 68.02
C ASP A 17 -23.94 1.95 66.98
N THR A 18 -23.50 2.72 65.98
CA THR A 18 -24.24 2.91 64.74
C THR A 18 -23.81 1.81 63.78
N PRO A 19 -24.73 0.98 63.25
CA PRO A 19 -24.36 -0.02 62.27
C PRO A 19 -23.98 0.71 60.98
N VAL A 20 -22.68 0.71 60.69
CA VAL A 20 -22.14 1.06 59.37
C VAL A 20 -22.77 0.08 58.38
N ALA A 21 -23.74 0.55 57.61
CA ALA A 21 -24.23 -0.15 56.44
C ALA A 21 -23.07 -0.29 55.46
N THR A 22 -22.40 -1.44 55.49
CA THR A 22 -21.51 -1.88 54.43
C THR A 22 -22.37 -2.12 53.19
N THR A 23 -22.55 -1.06 52.40
CA THR A 23 -23.00 -1.21 51.02
C THR A 23 -21.90 -1.98 50.30
N ASN A 24 -22.07 -3.29 50.20
CA ASN A 24 -21.36 -4.13 49.25
C ASN A 24 -21.63 -3.55 47.85
N ALA A 25 -20.73 -2.67 47.40
CA ALA A 25 -20.67 -2.27 46.01
C ALA A 25 -20.31 -3.53 45.22
N VAL A 26 -21.33 -4.25 44.76
CA VAL A 26 -21.18 -5.34 43.79
C VAL A 26 -20.39 -4.74 42.64
N ALA A 27 -19.15 -5.21 42.45
CA ALA A 27 -18.30 -4.81 41.35
C ALA A 27 -19.04 -5.17 40.05
N VAL A 28 -19.71 -4.18 39.45
CA VAL A 28 -20.34 -4.34 38.14
C VAL A 28 -19.22 -4.66 37.16
N ALA A 29 -19.21 -5.89 36.65
CA ALA A 29 -18.22 -6.33 35.68
C ALA A 29 -18.14 -5.30 34.53
N PRO A 30 -16.94 -4.94 34.05
CA PRO A 30 -16.80 -3.97 32.98
C PRO A 30 -17.63 -4.42 31.78
N PRO A 31 -18.37 -3.50 31.13
CA PRO A 31 -19.25 -3.88 30.05
C PRO A 31 -18.43 -4.49 28.92
N ARG A 32 -18.68 -5.78 28.60
CA ARG A 32 -17.86 -6.59 27.68
C ARG A 32 -17.89 -6.10 26.23
N GLY A 33 -18.92 -5.34 25.83
CA GLY A 33 -19.13 -4.89 24.44
C GLY A 33 -17.96 -4.16 23.75
N PRO A 34 -17.40 -3.07 24.30
CA PRO A 34 -16.29 -2.36 23.67
C PRO A 34 -15.01 -3.18 23.63
N LEU A 35 -14.84 -4.11 24.57
CA LEU A 35 -13.70 -5.02 24.59
C LEU A 35 -13.79 -6.04 23.45
N VAL A 36 -15.00 -6.55 23.15
CA VAL A 36 -15.24 -7.39 21.96
C VAL A 36 -14.95 -6.61 20.68
N LEU A 37 -15.47 -5.38 20.55
CA LEU A 37 -15.19 -4.53 19.38
C LEU A 37 -13.70 -4.22 19.23
N LEU A 38 -12.98 -4.01 20.34
CA LEU A 38 -11.53 -3.83 20.35
C LEU A 38 -10.81 -5.09 19.87
N GLY A 39 -11.23 -6.27 20.29
CA GLY A 39 -10.68 -7.54 19.79
C GLY A 39 -10.92 -7.70 18.28
N LEU A 40 -12.13 -7.39 17.80
CA LEU A 40 -12.44 -7.43 16.36
C LEU A 40 -11.64 -6.38 15.56
N LEU A 41 -11.42 -5.18 16.11
CA LEU A 41 -10.54 -4.18 15.51
C LEU A 41 -9.11 -4.71 15.36
N MET A 42 -8.60 -5.38 16.39
CA MET A 42 -7.27 -5.97 16.33
C MET A 42 -7.18 -7.17 15.39
N ALA A 43 -8.25 -7.95 15.24
CA ALA A 43 -8.32 -8.98 14.22
C ALA A 43 -8.23 -8.39 12.82
N LEU A 44 -8.91 -7.27 12.56
CA LEU A 44 -8.82 -6.56 11.28
C LEU A 44 -7.40 -6.05 11.00
N PHE A 45 -6.76 -5.39 11.98
CA PHE A 45 -5.38 -4.91 11.83
C PHE A 45 -4.36 -6.05 11.64
N ALA A 46 -4.58 -7.20 12.28
CA ALA A 46 -3.71 -8.36 12.16
C ALA A 46 -3.91 -9.16 10.86
N ALA A 47 -5.14 -9.22 10.34
CA ALA A 47 -5.43 -9.93 9.09
C ALA A 47 -4.94 -9.16 7.85
N ARG A 48 -5.06 -7.83 7.84
CA ARG A 48 -4.72 -6.97 6.67
C ARG A 48 -3.35 -7.21 6.03
N PRO A 49 -2.24 -7.23 6.77
CA PRO A 49 -0.93 -7.39 6.14
C PRO A 49 -0.66 -8.85 5.76
N LEU A 50 -1.50 -9.79 6.19
CA LEU A 50 -1.41 -11.22 5.86
C LEU A 50 -2.30 -11.63 4.69
N VAL A 51 -3.02 -10.67 4.10
CA VAL A 51 -3.81 -10.88 2.88
C VAL A 51 -3.23 -9.96 1.82
N VAL A 52 -2.83 -10.52 0.68
CA VAL A 52 -2.23 -9.78 -0.43
C VAL A 52 -3.17 -8.64 -0.83
N SER A 53 -2.70 -7.40 -0.74
CA SER A 53 -3.56 -6.22 -0.91
C SER A 53 -2.82 -5.00 -1.46
N ASP A 54 -1.62 -5.19 -2.00
CA ASP A 54 -0.77 -4.11 -2.51
C ASP A 54 -1.08 -3.77 -3.98
N ALA A 55 -1.83 -4.61 -4.70
CA ALA A 55 -2.30 -4.28 -6.05
C ALA A 55 -3.35 -3.16 -5.98
N PRO A 56 -3.12 -1.99 -6.61
CA PRO A 56 -4.11 -0.91 -6.66
C PRO A 56 -5.35 -1.36 -7.46
N GLY A 57 -6.55 -1.14 -6.92
CA GLY A 57 -7.81 -1.33 -7.66
C GLY A 57 -8.37 -2.76 -7.66
N GLY A 58 -7.59 -3.78 -7.29
CA GLY A 58 -8.04 -5.17 -7.28
C GLY A 58 -9.06 -5.52 -6.19
N ASP A 59 -9.70 -6.69 -6.32
CA ASP A 59 -10.80 -7.15 -5.46
C ASP A 59 -10.36 -7.81 -4.15
N TYR A 60 -9.05 -8.01 -3.96
CA TYR A 60 -8.44 -8.78 -2.88
C TYR A 60 -8.83 -8.29 -1.46
N GLY A 61 -9.17 -7.01 -1.31
CA GLY A 61 -9.51 -6.40 -0.01
C GLY A 61 -10.99 -6.48 0.42
N VAL A 62 -11.89 -7.02 -0.41
CA VAL A 62 -13.35 -6.88 -0.24
C VAL A 62 -13.87 -7.30 1.14
N PHE A 63 -13.38 -8.43 1.68
CA PHE A 63 -13.82 -8.95 2.98
C PHE A 63 -13.36 -8.07 4.14
N LEU A 64 -12.13 -7.57 4.09
CA LEU A 64 -11.54 -6.74 5.15
C LEU A 64 -12.15 -5.34 5.15
N ILE A 65 -12.43 -4.79 3.97
CA ILE A 65 -13.13 -3.51 3.81
C ILE A 65 -14.55 -3.59 4.38
N THR A 66 -15.29 -4.64 4.00
CA THR A 66 -16.65 -4.86 4.50
C THR A 66 -16.66 -5.12 6.01
N GLY A 67 -15.67 -5.87 6.51
CA GLY A 67 -15.45 -6.08 7.94
C GLY A 67 -15.22 -4.78 8.72
N ALA A 68 -14.47 -3.82 8.16
CA ALA A 68 -14.29 -2.50 8.77
C ALA A 68 -15.62 -1.74 8.88
N CYS A 69 -16.43 -1.73 7.82
CA CYS A 69 -17.76 -1.12 7.85
C CYS A 69 -18.68 -1.81 8.87
N ALA A 70 -18.59 -3.14 9.00
CA ALA A 70 -19.40 -3.92 9.95
C ALA A 70 -19.04 -3.58 11.38
N LEU A 71 -17.74 -3.42 11.62
CA LEU A 71 -17.24 -3.01 12.91
C LEU A 71 -17.67 -1.58 13.28
N LEU A 72 -17.69 -0.66 12.32
CA LEU A 72 -18.23 0.69 12.54
C LEU A 72 -19.73 0.67 12.89
N ALA A 73 -20.52 -0.12 12.17
CA ALA A 73 -21.94 -0.32 12.48
C ALA A 73 -22.13 -0.95 13.86
N GLY A 74 -21.34 -1.98 14.20
CA GLY A 74 -21.33 -2.61 15.52
C GLY A 74 -20.99 -1.64 16.66
N TRP A 75 -20.03 -0.74 16.44
CA TRP A 75 -19.71 0.35 17.38
C TRP A 75 -20.89 1.31 17.55
N ALA A 76 -21.57 1.68 16.46
CA ALA A 76 -22.73 2.56 16.51
C ALA A 76 -23.92 1.91 17.25
N ILE A 77 -24.21 0.63 16.96
CA ILE A 77 -25.23 -0.16 17.66
C ILE A 77 -24.95 -0.21 19.16
N LEU A 78 -23.70 -0.49 19.56
CA LEU A 78 -23.35 -0.55 20.97
C LEU A 78 -23.54 0.79 21.67
N GLY A 79 -23.21 1.91 21.01
CA GLY A 79 -23.46 3.24 21.54
C GLY A 79 -24.96 3.53 21.72
N GLN A 80 -25.78 3.13 20.75
CA GLN A 80 -27.25 3.24 20.84
C GLN A 80 -27.84 2.42 21.96
N LEU A 81 -27.43 1.16 22.09
CA LEU A 81 -27.90 0.28 23.16
C LEU A 81 -27.56 0.84 24.54
N ARG A 82 -26.37 1.41 24.72
CA ARG A 82 -25.99 2.06 26.00
C ARG A 82 -26.79 3.32 26.28
N LEU A 83 -27.05 4.12 25.26
CA LEU A 83 -27.89 5.30 25.41
C LEU A 83 -29.32 4.91 25.81
N PHE A 84 -29.91 3.95 25.12
CA PHE A 84 -31.30 3.54 25.32
C PHE A 84 -31.50 2.73 26.62
N LEU A 85 -30.65 1.73 26.86
CA LEU A 85 -30.81 0.80 28.00
C LEU A 85 -30.20 1.32 29.30
N GLN A 86 -29.15 2.14 29.22
CA GLN A 86 -28.37 2.56 30.39
C GLN A 86 -28.38 4.08 30.61
N GLY A 87 -29.06 4.85 29.75
CA GLY A 87 -29.06 6.32 29.80
C GLY A 87 -27.68 6.95 29.59
N GLN A 88 -26.70 6.18 29.09
CA GLN A 88 -25.33 6.66 28.96
C GLN A 88 -25.12 7.36 27.60
N PRO A 89 -24.73 8.64 27.57
CA PRO A 89 -24.52 9.34 26.31
C PRO A 89 -23.40 8.69 25.49
N MET A 90 -23.62 8.58 24.18
CA MET A 90 -22.59 8.11 23.26
C MET A 90 -21.41 9.07 23.27
N LYS A 91 -20.21 8.54 23.52
CA LYS A 91 -18.97 9.31 23.59
C LYS A 91 -18.30 9.27 22.22
N LEU A 92 -18.04 10.44 21.65
CA LEU A 92 -17.37 10.60 20.36
C LEU A 92 -16.06 11.40 20.54
N TYR A 93 -14.95 10.78 20.15
CA TYR A 93 -13.63 11.41 20.10
C TYR A 93 -13.31 11.79 18.65
N LEU A 94 -13.88 12.90 18.21
CA LEU A 94 -13.65 13.46 16.88
C LEU A 94 -13.00 14.83 17.03
N GLY A 95 -11.73 14.93 16.62
CA GLY A 95 -10.94 16.16 16.65
C GLY A 95 -10.67 16.70 15.25
N PRO A 96 -9.95 17.84 15.14
CA PRO A 96 -9.55 18.46 13.87
C PRO A 96 -8.89 17.49 12.87
N VAL A 97 -8.02 16.60 13.34
CA VAL A 97 -7.39 15.57 12.48
C VAL A 97 -8.46 14.66 11.86
N GLY A 98 -9.42 14.18 12.66
CA GLY A 98 -10.52 13.35 12.16
C GLY A 98 -11.44 14.10 11.17
N MET A 99 -11.65 15.41 11.37
CA MET A 99 -12.39 16.24 10.42
C MET A 99 -11.65 16.38 9.09
N ALA A 100 -10.33 16.60 9.11
CA ALA A 100 -9.50 16.66 7.90
C ALA A 100 -9.53 15.33 7.13
N LEU A 101 -9.49 14.20 7.84
CA LEU A 101 -9.64 12.88 7.22
C LEU A 101 -11.05 12.64 6.66
N GLY A 102 -12.09 13.24 7.26
CA GLY A 102 -13.43 13.26 6.67
C GLY A 102 -13.47 14.00 5.32
N VAL A 103 -12.79 15.15 5.22
CA VAL A 103 -12.67 15.90 3.94
C VAL A 103 -11.87 15.10 2.91
N LEU A 104 -10.80 14.41 3.34
CA LEU A 104 -10.04 13.50 2.48
C LEU A 104 -10.94 12.42 1.85
N LEU A 105 -11.80 11.77 2.66
CA LEU A 105 -12.76 10.78 2.15
C LEU A 105 -13.76 11.38 1.17
N LEU A 106 -14.26 12.60 1.45
CA LEU A 106 -15.17 13.30 0.53
C LEU A 106 -14.48 13.62 -0.81
N ALA A 107 -13.20 14.01 -0.79
CA ALA A 107 -12.44 14.28 -2.00
C ALA A 107 -12.26 13.01 -2.86
N PHE A 108 -11.85 11.89 -2.26
CA PHE A 108 -11.75 10.62 -2.98
C PHE A 108 -13.12 10.12 -3.48
N THR A 109 -14.18 10.29 -2.68
CA THR A 109 -15.55 9.95 -3.11
C THR A 109 -15.98 10.79 -4.31
N ALA A 110 -15.69 12.10 -4.31
CA ALA A 110 -15.99 12.98 -5.43
C ALA A 110 -15.22 12.59 -6.70
N SER A 111 -13.95 12.23 -6.56
CA SER A 111 -13.12 11.73 -7.66
C SER A 111 -13.66 10.40 -8.22
N CYS A 112 -14.02 9.45 -7.37
CA CYS A 112 -14.66 8.19 -7.78
C CYS A 112 -15.98 8.43 -8.52
N LEU A 113 -16.85 9.30 -8.00
CA LEU A 113 -18.11 9.62 -8.65
C LEU A 113 -17.90 10.27 -10.01
N TRP A 114 -16.84 11.08 -10.16
CA TRP A 114 -16.46 11.65 -11.44
C TRP A 114 -16.11 10.55 -12.46
N VAL A 115 -15.26 9.60 -12.08
CA VAL A 115 -14.91 8.44 -12.94
C VAL A 115 -16.15 7.67 -13.37
N VAL A 116 -17.01 7.32 -12.40
CA VAL A 116 -18.22 6.51 -12.66
C VAL A 116 -19.23 7.26 -13.54
N GLN A 117 -19.45 8.56 -13.32
CA GLN A 117 -20.46 9.33 -14.06
C GLN A 117 -20.00 9.79 -15.43
N LYS A 118 -18.70 10.00 -15.61
CA LYS A 118 -18.13 10.51 -16.87
C LYS A 118 -17.47 9.42 -17.71
N GLU A 119 -17.43 8.18 -17.21
CA GLU A 119 -16.80 7.05 -17.88
C GLU A 119 -15.38 7.44 -18.31
N THR A 120 -14.60 8.03 -17.39
CA THR A 120 -13.24 8.54 -17.70
C THR A 120 -12.15 7.52 -17.41
N GLY A 121 -12.47 6.38 -16.81
CA GLY A 121 -11.54 5.31 -16.43
C GLY A 121 -12.29 4.11 -15.85
N ASP A 122 -11.54 3.15 -15.28
CA ASP A 122 -12.12 1.96 -14.65
C ASP A 122 -12.93 2.30 -13.39
N ALA A 123 -14.25 2.22 -13.54
CA ALA A 123 -15.22 2.47 -12.48
C ALA A 123 -15.08 1.48 -11.31
N ARG A 124 -14.80 0.20 -11.59
CA ARG A 124 -14.69 -0.85 -10.58
C ARG A 124 -13.47 -0.60 -9.70
N ALA A 125 -12.32 -0.34 -10.31
CA ALA A 125 -11.09 0.00 -9.61
C ALA A 125 -11.26 1.26 -8.75
N ALA A 126 -11.96 2.28 -9.26
CA ALA A 126 -12.26 3.50 -8.52
C ALA A 126 -13.11 3.28 -7.27
N ILE A 127 -14.17 2.47 -7.38
CA ILE A 127 -15.01 2.14 -6.23
C ILE A 127 -14.23 1.32 -5.21
N ASN A 128 -13.46 0.31 -5.66
CA ASN A 128 -12.66 -0.55 -4.79
C ASN A 128 -11.65 0.26 -3.98
N MET A 129 -10.87 1.11 -4.66
CA MET A 129 -9.87 1.93 -4.00
C MET A 129 -10.48 2.99 -3.08
N THR A 130 -11.63 3.57 -3.43
CA THR A 130 -12.35 4.51 -2.53
C THR A 130 -12.76 3.83 -1.24
N TRP A 131 -13.33 2.61 -1.32
CA TRP A 131 -13.69 1.86 -0.13
C TRP A 131 -12.49 1.42 0.70
N LYS A 132 -11.36 1.16 0.07
CA LYS A 132 -10.08 0.92 0.75
C LYS A 132 -9.68 2.11 1.63
N TRP A 133 -9.71 3.33 1.07
CA TRP A 133 -9.51 4.55 1.84
C TRP A 133 -10.52 4.70 2.99
N VAL A 134 -11.80 4.45 2.74
CA VAL A 134 -12.84 4.47 3.79
C VAL A 134 -12.49 3.48 4.92
N ALA A 135 -12.12 2.25 4.58
CA ALA A 135 -11.80 1.21 5.56
C ALA A 135 -10.54 1.52 6.39
N LEU A 136 -9.53 2.16 5.80
CA LEU A 136 -8.33 2.62 6.51
C LEU A 136 -8.67 3.73 7.52
N ILE A 137 -9.48 4.71 7.12
CA ILE A 137 -9.91 5.81 8.00
C ILE A 137 -10.91 5.33 9.07
N ILE A 138 -11.75 4.34 8.79
CA ILE A 138 -12.56 3.66 9.81
C ILE A 138 -11.65 3.02 10.86
N GLY A 139 -10.55 2.39 10.46
CA GLY A 139 -9.54 1.84 11.37
C GLY A 139 -8.97 2.90 12.31
N PHE A 140 -8.54 4.05 11.77
CA PHE A 140 -8.13 5.22 12.57
C PHE A 140 -9.22 5.66 13.55
N PHE A 141 -10.44 5.85 13.05
CA PHE A 141 -11.56 6.34 13.83
C PHE A 141 -11.90 5.40 14.99
N LEU A 142 -11.98 4.10 14.74
CA LEU A 142 -12.28 3.10 15.76
C LEU A 142 -11.13 2.95 16.77
N ALA A 143 -9.87 3.03 16.34
CA ALA A 143 -8.73 3.07 17.26
C ALA A 143 -8.81 4.29 18.21
N ARG A 144 -9.21 5.46 17.70
CA ARG A 144 -9.48 6.67 18.52
C ARG A 144 -10.60 6.45 19.54
N GLN A 145 -11.63 5.69 19.20
CA GLN A 145 -12.77 5.42 20.09
C GLN A 145 -12.46 4.34 21.14
N LEU A 146 -11.75 3.27 20.75
CA LEU A 146 -11.64 2.03 21.53
C LEU A 146 -10.33 1.95 22.34
N VAL A 147 -9.22 2.51 21.85
CA VAL A 147 -7.90 2.41 22.51
C VAL A 147 -7.67 3.60 23.45
N ARG A 148 -8.39 3.63 24.58
CA ARG A 148 -8.35 4.77 25.53
C ARG A 148 -7.39 4.57 26.71
N GLU A 149 -7.12 3.33 27.09
CA GLU A 149 -6.22 3.01 28.21
C GLU A 149 -4.78 2.82 27.71
N GLU A 150 -3.78 3.33 28.45
CA GLU A 150 -2.37 3.13 28.09
C GLU A 150 -1.96 1.66 28.08
N ARG A 151 -2.50 0.84 29.00
CA ARG A 151 -2.28 -0.61 29.03
C ARG A 151 -2.75 -1.26 27.73
N THR A 152 -3.93 -0.87 27.25
CA THR A 152 -4.47 -1.33 25.97
C THR A 152 -3.62 -0.85 24.80
N ALA A 153 -3.18 0.40 24.79
CA ALA A 153 -2.28 0.92 23.75
C ALA A 153 -0.95 0.13 23.68
N ARG A 154 -0.37 -0.23 24.84
CA ARG A 154 0.82 -1.10 24.88
C ARG A 154 0.52 -2.52 24.38
N ALA A 155 -0.65 -3.08 24.69
CA ALA A 155 -1.07 -4.37 24.16
C ALA A 155 -1.16 -4.33 22.62
N VAL A 156 -1.73 -3.25 22.05
CA VAL A 156 -1.80 -3.03 20.60
C VAL A 156 -0.41 -3.01 20.00
N VAL A 157 0.52 -2.22 20.57
CA VAL A 157 1.92 -2.17 20.13
C VAL A 157 2.59 -3.55 20.23
N SER A 158 2.34 -4.30 21.30
CA SER A 158 2.88 -5.65 21.46
C SER A 158 2.38 -6.62 20.39
N VAL A 159 1.08 -6.56 20.02
CA VAL A 159 0.51 -7.40 18.96
C VAL A 159 1.06 -7.01 17.60
N MET A 160 1.16 -5.70 17.30
CA MET A 160 1.72 -5.24 16.03
C MET A 160 3.21 -5.59 15.90
N LEU A 161 4.00 -5.52 16.98
CA LEU A 161 5.38 -6.03 17.00
C LEU A 161 5.43 -7.53 16.74
N GLY A 162 4.56 -8.31 17.39
CA GLY A 162 4.44 -9.75 17.13
C GLY A 162 4.09 -10.05 15.67
N LEU A 163 3.18 -9.27 15.08
CA LEU A 163 2.80 -9.37 13.67
C LEU A 163 3.95 -9.02 12.72
N SER A 164 4.73 -7.98 13.04
CA SER A 164 5.93 -7.66 12.25
C SER A 164 7.00 -8.74 12.38
N VAL A 165 7.13 -9.38 13.54
CA VAL A 165 7.99 -10.56 13.71
C VAL A 165 7.48 -11.75 12.87
N LEU A 166 6.16 -12.00 12.83
CA LEU A 166 5.55 -13.02 11.98
C LEU A 166 5.93 -12.79 10.51
N LEU A 167 5.74 -11.57 10.01
CA LEU A 167 6.08 -11.19 8.63
C LEU A 167 7.59 -11.34 8.35
N ALA A 168 8.45 -10.92 9.29
CA ALA A 168 9.90 -11.05 9.16
C ALA A 168 10.34 -12.53 9.11
N VAL A 169 9.77 -13.38 9.96
CA VAL A 169 10.00 -14.83 9.94
C VAL A 169 9.50 -15.43 8.63
N GLY A 170 8.37 -14.94 8.11
CA GLY A 170 7.88 -15.35 6.80
C GLY A 170 8.84 -14.97 5.66
N GLY A 171 9.42 -13.78 5.71
CA GLY A 171 10.46 -13.38 4.76
C GLY A 171 11.74 -14.24 4.85
N PHE A 172 12.16 -14.62 6.05
CA PHE A 172 13.26 -15.59 6.20
C PHE A 172 12.91 -16.98 5.66
N TYR A 173 11.67 -17.43 5.87
CA TYR A 173 11.19 -18.71 5.34
C TYR A 173 11.21 -18.72 3.81
N GLN A 174 10.72 -17.67 3.18
CA GLN A 174 10.79 -17.52 1.72
C GLN A 174 12.23 -17.55 1.21
N TYR A 175 13.11 -16.75 1.81
CA TYR A 175 14.52 -16.67 1.42
C TYR A 175 15.25 -18.03 1.54
N GLN A 176 14.99 -18.78 2.62
CA GLN A 176 15.74 -20.00 2.93
C GLN A 176 15.10 -21.29 2.41
N VAL A 177 13.79 -21.28 2.16
CA VAL A 177 12.99 -22.48 1.86
C VAL A 177 12.22 -22.31 0.55
N SER A 178 11.30 -21.34 0.47
CA SER A 178 10.37 -21.24 -0.65
C SER A 178 11.06 -20.90 -1.98
N HIS A 179 11.94 -19.88 -2.01
CA HIS A 179 12.65 -19.52 -3.24
C HIS A 179 13.62 -20.61 -3.72
N PRO A 180 14.49 -21.21 -2.87
CA PRO A 180 15.32 -22.33 -3.30
C PRO A 180 14.52 -23.55 -3.77
N ALA A 181 13.37 -23.83 -3.15
CA ALA A 181 12.49 -24.93 -3.56
C ALA A 181 11.87 -24.67 -4.95
N ALA A 182 11.38 -23.46 -5.21
CA ALA A 182 10.84 -23.08 -6.51
C ALA A 182 11.92 -23.15 -7.62
N GLN A 183 13.14 -22.68 -7.32
CA GLN A 183 14.28 -22.79 -8.23
C GLN A 183 14.65 -24.25 -8.54
N ALA A 184 14.63 -25.12 -7.52
CA ALA A 184 14.88 -26.54 -7.70
C ALA A 184 13.77 -27.26 -8.49
N GLU A 185 12.51 -26.87 -8.29
CA GLU A 185 11.37 -27.38 -9.05
C GLU A 185 11.49 -27.00 -10.53
N TYR A 186 11.76 -25.72 -10.83
CA TYR A 186 11.99 -25.25 -12.19
C TYR A 186 13.20 -25.92 -12.84
N ALA A 187 14.30 -26.09 -12.11
CA ALA A 187 15.49 -26.76 -12.63
C ALA A 187 15.25 -28.26 -12.93
N ALA A 188 14.28 -28.90 -12.28
CA ALA A 188 13.93 -30.29 -12.52
C ALA A 188 13.07 -30.47 -13.78
N ASP A 189 12.08 -29.60 -14.01
CA ASP A 189 11.21 -29.62 -15.19
C ASP A 189 10.69 -28.21 -15.53
N PRO A 190 11.46 -27.41 -16.29
CA PRO A 190 11.08 -26.04 -16.65
C PRO A 190 9.76 -25.98 -17.42
N GLU A 191 9.55 -26.93 -18.34
CA GLU A 191 8.39 -26.95 -19.21
C GLU A 191 7.11 -27.27 -18.43
N ALA A 192 7.14 -28.22 -17.49
CA ALA A 192 5.98 -28.49 -16.64
C ALA A 192 5.60 -27.28 -15.76
N VAL A 193 6.59 -26.57 -15.22
CA VAL A 193 6.36 -25.36 -14.42
C VAL A 193 5.77 -24.25 -15.28
N LEU A 194 6.37 -23.93 -16.43
CA LEU A 194 5.85 -22.90 -17.34
C LEU A 194 4.44 -23.22 -17.86
N GLN A 195 4.10 -24.51 -18.01
CA GLN A 195 2.75 -24.93 -18.37
C GLN A 195 1.77 -24.76 -17.22
N ARG A 196 2.17 -25.12 -15.98
CA ARG A 196 1.36 -24.92 -14.78
C ARG A 196 1.05 -23.45 -14.52
N GLU A 197 2.05 -22.59 -14.70
CA GLU A 197 1.90 -21.13 -14.55
C GLU A 197 1.18 -20.46 -15.73
N GLY A 198 0.76 -21.24 -16.75
CA GLY A 198 0.02 -20.72 -17.91
C GLY A 198 0.86 -19.86 -18.87
N ILE A 199 2.19 -19.88 -18.72
CA ILE A 199 3.15 -19.12 -19.55
C ILE A 199 3.38 -19.84 -20.89
N LEU A 200 3.36 -21.18 -20.87
CA LEU A 200 3.29 -21.99 -22.09
C LEU A 200 1.84 -22.06 -22.59
N GLY A 201 1.52 -21.25 -23.61
CA GLY A 201 0.28 -21.39 -24.36
C GLY A 201 0.19 -22.73 -25.13
N PRO A 202 -1.00 -23.11 -25.63
CA PRO A 202 -1.23 -24.41 -26.28
C PRO A 202 -0.33 -24.69 -27.50
N ASP A 203 0.23 -23.65 -28.13
CA ASP A 203 1.12 -23.76 -29.29
C ASP A 203 2.61 -23.75 -28.91
N GLY A 204 2.96 -23.63 -27.62
CA GLY A 204 4.34 -23.68 -27.08
C GLY A 204 5.28 -22.53 -27.48
N ALA A 205 4.90 -21.68 -28.44
CA ALA A 205 5.77 -20.69 -29.05
C ALA A 205 6.17 -19.53 -28.12
N ALA A 206 5.26 -19.08 -27.25
CA ALA A 206 5.43 -17.89 -26.40
C ALA A 206 6.49 -18.03 -25.29
N ALA A 207 6.87 -19.27 -24.93
CA ALA A 207 7.80 -19.57 -23.83
C ALA A 207 8.97 -20.46 -24.28
N THR A 208 9.32 -20.39 -25.57
CA THR A 208 10.50 -21.06 -26.12
C THR A 208 11.78 -20.54 -25.44
N VAL A 209 12.84 -21.37 -25.42
CA VAL A 209 14.13 -21.00 -24.83
C VAL A 209 14.67 -19.74 -25.52
N GLY A 210 14.95 -18.70 -24.73
CA GLY A 210 15.38 -17.38 -25.23
C GLY A 210 14.25 -16.43 -25.62
N SER A 211 12.98 -16.78 -25.34
CA SER A 211 11.87 -15.82 -25.47
C SER A 211 11.91 -14.80 -24.31
N PRO A 212 11.57 -13.52 -24.57
CA PRO A 212 11.55 -12.49 -23.52
C PRO A 212 10.64 -12.83 -22.34
N ILE A 213 9.51 -13.51 -22.60
CA ILE A 213 8.55 -13.92 -21.56
C ILE A 213 9.18 -14.97 -20.63
N ARG A 214 9.88 -15.97 -21.19
CA ARG A 214 10.58 -16.98 -20.38
C ARG A 214 11.74 -16.36 -19.61
N GLU A 215 12.52 -15.48 -20.24
CA GLU A 215 13.63 -14.78 -19.56
C GLU A 215 13.12 -13.92 -18.39
N GLN A 216 11.98 -13.23 -18.55
CA GLN A 216 11.35 -12.48 -17.45
C GLN A 216 10.90 -13.39 -16.31
N TYR A 217 10.29 -14.54 -16.62
CA TYR A 217 9.91 -15.51 -15.60
C TYR A 217 11.13 -16.08 -14.87
N GLU A 218 12.17 -16.46 -15.60
CA GLU A 218 13.43 -16.95 -15.04
C GLU A 218 14.12 -15.88 -14.18
N ALA A 219 14.13 -14.62 -14.61
CA ALA A 219 14.65 -13.51 -13.80
C ALA A 219 13.88 -13.34 -12.48
N ARG A 220 12.53 -13.43 -12.51
CA ARG A 220 11.70 -13.39 -11.30
C ARG A 220 11.97 -14.58 -10.38
N LEU A 221 12.17 -15.75 -10.94
CA LEU A 221 12.52 -16.96 -10.19
C LEU A 221 13.90 -16.85 -9.52
N GLN A 222 14.84 -16.11 -10.13
CA GLN A 222 16.17 -15.83 -9.57
C GLN A 222 16.18 -14.68 -8.56
N ALA A 223 15.16 -13.81 -8.55
CA ALA A 223 14.98 -12.80 -7.51
C ALA A 223 14.63 -13.48 -6.18
N ILE A 224 15.51 -13.36 -5.19
CA ILE A 224 15.40 -14.02 -3.88
C ILE A 224 14.96 -13.07 -2.77
N GLU A 225 14.74 -11.80 -3.09
CA GLU A 225 14.31 -10.79 -2.13
C GLU A 225 12.92 -11.15 -1.58
N PRO A 226 12.76 -11.29 -0.25
CA PRO A 226 11.50 -11.73 0.33
C PRO A 226 10.45 -10.62 0.32
N SER A 227 9.20 -11.00 0.06
CA SER A 227 8.02 -10.13 0.13
C SER A 227 7.01 -10.56 1.21
N ALA A 228 7.22 -11.72 1.84
CA ALA A 228 6.27 -12.39 2.74
C ALA A 228 4.88 -12.49 2.08
N THR A 229 3.88 -11.84 2.66
CA THR A 229 2.49 -11.79 2.16
C THR A 229 2.21 -10.55 1.31
N PHE A 230 3.22 -9.75 1.00
CA PHE A 230 3.12 -8.57 0.14
C PHE A 230 3.47 -8.93 -1.31
N ALA A 231 2.96 -8.16 -2.26
CA ALA A 231 3.36 -8.30 -3.67
C ALA A 231 4.76 -7.72 -3.91
N LEU A 232 5.14 -6.69 -3.14
CA LEU A 232 6.38 -5.94 -3.32
C LEU A 232 7.28 -6.05 -2.09
N THR A 233 8.58 -6.26 -2.31
CA THR A 233 9.61 -6.28 -1.26
C THR A 233 9.67 -4.95 -0.48
N ASN A 234 9.47 -3.83 -1.19
CA ASN A 234 9.39 -2.49 -0.61
C ASN A 234 8.19 -2.32 0.33
N SER A 235 7.07 -2.99 0.07
CA SER A 235 5.90 -2.98 0.96
C SER A 235 6.18 -3.69 2.27
N LEU A 236 6.79 -4.88 2.22
CA LEU A 236 7.25 -5.60 3.41
C LEU A 236 8.19 -4.71 4.23
N ALA A 237 9.19 -4.14 3.58
CA ALA A 237 10.17 -3.29 4.25
C ALA A 237 9.50 -2.07 4.93
N GLY A 238 8.57 -1.42 4.23
CA GLY A 238 7.75 -0.33 4.77
C GLY A 238 6.90 -0.76 5.97
N ALA A 239 6.35 -1.98 5.96
CA ALA A 239 5.56 -2.51 7.06
C ALA A 239 6.41 -2.81 8.31
N LEU A 240 7.66 -3.28 8.16
CA LEU A 240 8.55 -3.63 9.28
C LEU A 240 9.24 -2.41 9.92
N ALA A 241 9.65 -1.43 9.10
CA ALA A 241 10.45 -0.27 9.50
C ALA A 241 9.91 0.53 10.72
N PRO A 242 8.63 0.96 10.77
CA PRO A 242 8.13 1.73 11.90
C PRO A 242 8.16 0.93 13.21
N TRP A 243 7.89 -0.38 13.15
CA TRP A 243 7.84 -1.24 14.33
C TRP A 243 9.23 -1.57 14.85
N LEU A 244 10.25 -1.67 13.99
CA LEU A 244 11.65 -1.70 14.42
C LEU A 244 12.01 -0.46 15.26
N ILE A 245 11.66 0.73 14.77
CA ILE A 245 11.89 1.99 15.50
C ILE A 245 11.14 2.03 16.83
N VAL A 246 9.89 1.54 16.85
CA VAL A 246 9.12 1.43 18.10
C VAL A 246 9.77 0.47 19.09
N ALA A 247 10.24 -0.70 18.65
CA ALA A 247 10.95 -1.66 19.49
C ALA A 247 12.23 -1.07 20.10
N LEU A 248 13.06 -0.42 19.26
CA LEU A 248 14.28 0.25 19.69
C LEU A 248 13.99 1.38 20.68
N GLY A 249 12.96 2.19 20.42
CA GLY A 249 12.55 3.27 21.30
C GLY A 249 12.09 2.78 22.68
N ILE A 250 11.31 1.69 22.73
CA ILE A 250 10.93 1.05 24.00
C ILE A 250 12.18 0.51 24.72
N GLY A 251 13.06 -0.21 24.02
CA GLY A 251 14.29 -0.75 24.57
C GLY A 251 15.20 0.32 25.17
N LEU A 252 15.39 1.44 24.46
CA LEU A 252 16.16 2.59 24.95
C LEU A 252 15.59 3.18 26.24
N THR A 253 14.26 3.26 26.39
CA THR A 253 13.67 3.71 27.66
C THR A 253 13.89 2.73 28.80
N LEU A 254 13.91 1.43 28.50
CA LEU A 254 14.18 0.38 29.47
C LEU A 254 15.66 0.20 29.78
N LEU A 255 16.59 0.72 28.99
CA LEU A 255 18.03 0.67 29.27
C LEU A 255 18.53 1.85 30.11
N ARG A 256 17.75 2.93 30.22
CA ARG A 256 18.14 4.05 31.06
C ARG A 256 18.27 3.58 32.52
N PRO A 257 19.39 3.88 33.20
CA PRO A 257 19.46 3.73 34.64
C PRO A 257 18.29 4.53 35.22
N GLY A 258 17.45 3.89 36.02
CA GLY A 258 16.59 4.66 36.92
C GLY A 258 17.54 5.52 37.76
N GLU A 259 17.17 6.77 38.04
CA GLU A 259 17.72 7.47 39.19
C GLU A 259 17.33 6.67 40.43
N THR A 260 18.07 5.60 40.71
CA THR A 260 17.91 4.78 41.89
C THR A 260 19.01 5.16 42.85
N ALA A 261 18.56 5.60 44.03
CA ALA A 261 19.24 5.48 45.30
C ALA A 261 20.33 6.53 45.63
N GLY A 262 19.94 7.80 45.63
CA GLY A 262 20.60 8.83 46.43
C GLY A 262 19.56 9.82 46.96
N SER A 263 19.42 9.90 48.29
CA SER A 263 18.55 10.79 49.10
C SER A 263 17.03 10.67 48.94
N SER A 264 16.43 9.95 49.92
CA SER A 264 15.17 10.27 50.61
C SER A 264 14.12 11.14 49.89
N GLY A 265 13.10 10.49 49.35
CA GLY A 265 11.88 11.12 48.85
C GLY A 265 11.08 10.11 48.03
N ALA A 266 10.28 9.29 48.70
CA ALA A 266 9.26 8.51 48.02
C ALA A 266 8.28 9.49 47.33
N GLU A 267 7.87 9.16 46.10
CA GLU A 267 6.98 9.93 45.23
C GLU A 267 7.59 11.09 44.43
N GLN A 268 8.60 10.85 43.59
CA GLN A 268 8.83 11.71 42.42
C GLN A 268 9.22 10.91 41.16
N ALA A 269 8.39 11.07 40.13
CA ALA A 269 8.65 10.94 38.70
C ALA A 269 9.47 9.74 38.15
N GLY A 270 8.77 8.71 37.67
CA GLY A 270 8.91 8.41 36.23
C GLY A 270 9.51 7.08 35.77
N VAL A 271 9.99 6.21 36.66
CA VAL A 271 10.66 4.95 36.27
C VAL A 271 9.62 3.80 36.13
N SER A 272 9.75 2.97 35.10
CA SER A 272 8.91 1.78 34.88
C SER A 272 8.93 0.83 36.10
N ARG A 273 7.77 0.34 36.56
CA ARG A 273 7.64 -0.51 37.77
C ARG A 273 8.04 -1.99 37.53
N LEU A 274 8.79 -2.28 36.48
CA LEU A 274 9.21 -3.63 36.12
C LEU A 274 10.28 -4.13 37.10
N GLY A 275 10.09 -5.34 37.63
CA GLY A 275 11.15 -6.02 38.40
C GLY A 275 12.37 -6.31 37.51
N ASN A 276 13.56 -6.41 38.10
CA ASN A 276 14.81 -6.67 37.38
C ASN A 276 14.74 -7.87 36.41
N PRO A 277 14.23 -9.08 36.78
CA PRO A 277 14.15 -10.21 35.84
C PRO A 277 13.16 -9.96 34.69
N GLN A 278 12.03 -9.29 34.96
CA GLN A 278 11.04 -8.95 33.93
C GLN A 278 11.59 -7.92 32.95
N ARG A 279 12.37 -6.94 33.42
CA ARG A 279 13.05 -5.95 32.59
C ARG A 279 13.98 -6.62 31.58
N TRP A 280 14.80 -7.57 32.02
CA TRP A 280 15.72 -8.29 31.13
C TRP A 280 15.00 -9.23 30.16
N LEU A 281 13.91 -9.88 30.58
CA LEU A 281 13.06 -10.66 29.68
C LEU A 281 12.48 -9.79 28.55
N VAL A 282 11.93 -8.62 28.90
CA VAL A 282 11.39 -7.67 27.91
C VAL A 282 12.49 -7.17 26.99
N LEU A 283 13.66 -6.80 27.51
CA LEU A 283 14.80 -6.37 26.70
C LEU A 283 15.29 -7.46 25.75
N ALA A 284 15.37 -8.71 26.20
CA ALA A 284 15.72 -9.85 25.36
C ALA A 284 14.68 -10.06 24.25
N GLY A 285 13.38 -9.97 24.57
CA GLY A 285 12.30 -10.05 23.57
C GLY A 285 12.35 -8.93 22.54
N LEU A 286 12.58 -7.68 22.98
CA LEU A 286 12.73 -6.53 22.09
C LEU A 286 13.98 -6.64 21.21
N LEU A 287 15.09 -7.13 21.76
CA LEU A 287 16.32 -7.37 21.01
C LEU A 287 16.08 -8.45 19.96
N ALA A 288 15.50 -9.59 20.33
CA ALA A 288 15.17 -10.67 19.39
C ALA A 288 14.26 -10.18 18.25
N ALA A 289 13.19 -9.43 18.59
CA ALA A 289 12.32 -8.81 17.59
C ALA A 289 13.10 -7.86 16.67
N ALA A 290 13.94 -6.97 17.24
CA ALA A 290 14.74 -6.03 16.46
C ALA A 290 15.76 -6.72 15.53
N LEU A 291 16.37 -7.83 15.97
CA LEU A 291 17.29 -8.63 15.15
C LEU A 291 16.54 -9.30 13.98
N LEU A 292 15.37 -9.88 14.23
CA LEU A 292 14.55 -10.49 13.16
C LEU A 292 14.05 -9.45 12.16
N LEU A 293 13.50 -8.33 12.65
CA LEU A 293 13.04 -7.21 11.84
C LEU A 293 14.19 -6.63 11.01
N GLY A 294 15.32 -6.31 11.66
CA GLY A 294 16.50 -5.74 11.00
C GLY A 294 17.12 -6.70 9.99
N GLY A 295 17.23 -7.99 10.32
CA GLY A 295 17.76 -8.99 9.39
C GLY A 295 16.87 -9.17 8.15
N CYS A 296 15.55 -9.27 8.33
CA CYS A 296 14.62 -9.36 7.20
C CYS A 296 14.64 -8.07 6.36
N LEU A 297 14.67 -6.89 6.99
CA LEU A 297 14.84 -5.61 6.28
C LEU A 297 16.08 -5.60 5.39
N VAL A 298 17.19 -6.17 5.85
CA VAL A 298 18.39 -6.26 5.04
C VAL A 298 18.19 -7.17 3.83
N LEU A 299 17.51 -8.31 4.00
CA LEU A 299 17.18 -9.21 2.89
C LEU A 299 16.25 -8.58 1.84
N THR A 300 15.40 -7.63 2.23
CA THR A 300 14.54 -6.91 1.26
C THR A 300 15.32 -6.02 0.28
N LYS A 301 16.60 -5.69 0.59
CA LYS A 301 17.45 -4.77 -0.17
C LYS A 301 16.83 -3.36 -0.41
N SER A 302 15.81 -2.98 0.34
CA SER A 302 15.08 -1.71 0.17
C SER A 302 15.90 -0.49 0.66
N ARG A 303 16.48 0.24 -0.30
CA ARG A 303 17.40 1.38 -0.05
C ARG A 303 16.73 2.54 0.68
N THR A 304 15.48 2.84 0.34
CA THR A 304 14.70 3.94 0.95
C THR A 304 14.42 3.67 2.41
N VAL A 305 14.17 2.41 2.77
CA VAL A 305 13.95 2.00 4.15
C VAL A 305 15.23 2.09 4.96
N PHE A 306 16.40 1.73 4.43
CA PHE A 306 17.66 1.91 5.13
C PHE A 306 17.92 3.37 5.51
N LEU A 307 17.69 4.30 4.58
CA LEU A 307 17.82 5.74 4.85
C LEU A 307 16.80 6.21 5.89
N ALA A 308 15.53 5.80 5.77
CA ALA A 308 14.47 6.18 6.69
C ALA A 308 14.71 5.64 8.11
N VAL A 309 15.07 4.37 8.25
CA VAL A 309 15.40 3.73 9.53
C VAL A 309 16.66 4.34 10.13
N GLY A 310 17.71 4.56 9.35
CA GLY A 310 18.93 5.23 9.79
C GLY A 310 18.64 6.62 10.37
N GLY A 311 17.86 7.44 9.65
CA GLY A 311 17.37 8.73 10.14
C GLY A 311 16.52 8.60 11.41
N GLY A 312 15.65 7.60 11.49
CA GLY A 312 14.84 7.29 12.67
C GLY A 312 15.67 6.94 13.90
N VAL A 313 16.73 6.14 13.75
CA VAL A 313 17.66 5.82 14.83
C VAL A 313 18.38 7.08 15.30
N VAL A 314 18.87 7.92 14.39
CA VAL A 314 19.48 9.22 14.74
C VAL A 314 18.50 10.08 15.53
N LEU A 315 17.25 10.21 15.08
CA LEU A 315 16.21 10.96 15.79
C LEU A 315 15.91 10.38 17.19
N LEU A 316 15.89 9.06 17.34
CA LEU A 316 15.71 8.40 18.64
C LEU A 316 16.86 8.73 19.60
N LEU A 317 18.11 8.72 19.10
CA LEU A 317 19.29 9.05 19.90
C LEU A 317 19.29 10.55 20.30
N LEU A 318 18.93 11.45 19.37
CA LEU A 318 18.83 12.89 19.62
C LEU A 318 17.72 13.22 20.64
N TYR A 319 16.51 12.71 20.43
CA TYR A 319 15.38 12.91 21.33
C TYR A 319 15.58 12.21 22.67
N GLY A 320 16.39 11.17 22.69
CA GLY A 320 16.72 10.41 23.88
C GLY A 320 17.51 11.17 24.94
N GLY A 321 17.87 12.44 24.70
CA GLY A 321 18.66 13.25 25.63
C GLY A 321 20.13 12.80 25.71
N LEU A 322 20.58 11.94 24.79
CA LEU A 322 21.96 11.44 24.76
C LEU A 322 22.99 12.57 24.59
N PHE A 323 22.57 13.73 24.07
CA PHE A 323 23.42 14.90 23.87
C PHE A 323 23.41 15.91 25.04
N ARG A 324 22.75 15.60 26.16
CA ARG A 324 22.71 16.50 27.34
C ARG A 324 23.38 15.99 28.61
N ARG A 325 23.77 14.70 28.69
CA ARG A 325 24.73 14.17 29.68
C ARG A 325 25.54 13.05 29.03
N GLN A 326 26.85 13.03 29.33
CA GLN A 326 27.84 12.12 28.74
C GLN A 326 27.31 10.70 28.64
N LEU A 327 26.95 10.26 27.43
CA LEU A 327 26.80 8.84 27.22
C LEU A 327 28.16 8.19 27.28
N ASP A 328 28.24 7.09 28.02
CA ASP A 328 29.28 6.13 27.74
C ASP A 328 29.07 5.67 26.30
N TRP A 329 29.94 6.14 25.41
CA TRP A 329 29.93 5.94 23.96
C TRP A 329 29.72 4.47 23.56
N LYS A 330 30.00 3.54 24.48
CA LYS A 330 29.80 2.09 24.38
C LYS A 330 28.37 1.66 24.07
N ILE A 331 27.34 2.40 24.49
CA ILE A 331 25.93 2.01 24.24
C ILE A 331 25.49 2.33 22.80
N PRO A 332 25.63 3.56 22.27
CA PRO A 332 25.36 3.84 20.87
C PRO A 332 26.36 3.10 19.97
N LEU A 333 27.61 2.90 20.41
CA LEU A 333 28.57 2.03 19.71
C LEU A 333 28.15 0.55 19.74
N GLY A 334 27.53 0.06 20.82
CA GLY A 334 27.05 -1.32 20.91
C GLY A 334 25.84 -1.56 20.01
N LEU A 335 24.92 -0.60 19.93
CA LEU A 335 23.78 -0.65 18.99
C LEU A 335 24.21 -0.44 17.54
N ALA A 336 25.12 0.52 17.29
CA ALA A 336 25.74 0.70 15.98
C ALA A 336 26.58 -0.53 15.60
N GLY A 337 27.27 -1.13 16.56
CA GLY A 337 28.07 -2.35 16.40
C GLY A 337 27.20 -3.56 16.13
N ALA A 338 26.05 -3.71 16.80
CA ALA A 338 25.07 -4.76 16.49
C ALA A 338 24.44 -4.55 15.10
N ALA A 339 24.13 -3.30 14.73
CA ALA A 339 23.63 -2.97 13.40
C ALA A 339 24.71 -3.20 12.31
N VAL A 340 25.97 -2.87 12.59
CA VAL A 340 27.12 -3.13 11.73
C VAL A 340 27.41 -4.63 11.64
N LEU A 341 27.29 -5.38 12.73
CA LEU A 341 27.45 -6.84 12.73
C LEU A 341 26.30 -7.54 12.00
N LEU A 342 25.08 -7.02 12.08
CA LEU A 342 23.95 -7.48 11.26
C LEU A 342 24.16 -7.16 9.77
N ALA A 343 24.60 -5.94 9.46
CA ALA A 343 24.95 -5.54 8.10
C ALA A 343 26.15 -6.37 7.57
N LEU A 344 27.14 -6.66 8.41
CA LEU A 344 28.31 -7.46 8.08
C LEU A 344 27.94 -8.94 7.90
N ALA A 345 27.11 -9.50 8.79
CA ALA A 345 26.55 -10.84 8.63
C ALA A 345 25.71 -10.96 7.35
N ALA A 346 24.98 -9.92 7.00
CA ALA A 346 24.26 -9.85 5.74
C ALA A 346 25.20 -9.74 4.52
N THR A 347 26.28 -8.95 4.58
CA THR A 347 27.29 -8.94 3.49
C THR A 347 27.99 -10.28 3.35
N LEU A 348 28.32 -10.94 4.47
CA LEU A 348 29.03 -12.22 4.48
C LEU A 348 28.14 -13.41 4.08
N SER A 349 26.81 -13.29 4.26
CA SER A 349 25.84 -14.26 3.76
C SER A 349 25.40 -14.01 2.30
N GLY A 350 25.95 -12.97 1.65
CA GLY A 350 25.59 -12.59 0.28
C GLY A 350 24.30 -11.76 0.14
N GLY A 351 23.72 -11.30 1.25
CA GLY A 351 22.46 -10.53 1.26
C GLY A 351 22.60 -9.03 0.94
N LEU A 352 23.82 -8.47 1.02
CA LEU A 352 24.13 -7.07 0.67
C LEU A 352 25.12 -7.04 -0.48
N ASP A 353 24.61 -6.95 -1.70
CA ASP A 353 25.41 -6.98 -2.92
C ASP A 353 26.10 -5.64 -3.19
N VAL A 354 27.32 -5.67 -3.77
CA VAL A 354 28.05 -4.46 -4.19
C VAL A 354 27.24 -3.65 -5.21
N GLU A 355 26.38 -4.35 -5.95
CA GLU A 355 25.42 -3.82 -6.92
C GLU A 355 24.40 -2.86 -6.29
N VAL A 356 24.01 -3.07 -5.02
CA VAL A 356 23.08 -2.19 -4.29
C VAL A 356 23.65 -0.77 -4.11
N VAL A 357 24.98 -0.65 -3.98
CA VAL A 357 25.67 0.63 -3.82
C VAL A 357 25.98 1.27 -5.18
N SER A 358 26.32 0.49 -6.21
CA SER A 358 26.64 1.01 -7.55
C SER A 358 25.41 1.41 -8.36
N GLU A 359 24.24 0.83 -8.09
CA GLU A 359 22.99 1.14 -8.79
C GLU A 359 22.13 2.22 -8.12
N ALA A 360 22.56 2.77 -6.99
CA ALA A 360 21.86 3.84 -6.27
C ALA A 360 21.49 5.05 -7.15
N PRO A 361 22.29 5.48 -8.16
CA PRO A 361 21.91 6.54 -9.08
C PRO A 361 20.78 6.14 -10.05
N LYS A 362 20.72 4.87 -10.49
CA LYS A 362 19.72 4.38 -11.46
C LYS A 362 18.30 4.41 -10.86
N SER A 363 18.13 3.93 -9.62
CA SER A 363 16.79 3.89 -8.99
C SER A 363 16.22 5.26 -8.63
N VAL A 364 17.07 6.27 -8.35
CA VAL A 364 16.63 7.66 -8.17
C VAL A 364 16.22 8.28 -9.50
N LEU A 365 16.95 7.98 -10.58
CA LEU A 365 16.63 8.47 -11.92
C LEU A 365 15.26 7.97 -12.39
N TYR A 366 14.97 6.67 -12.25
CA TYR A 366 13.65 6.11 -12.59
C TYR A 366 12.52 6.78 -11.80
N ARG A 367 12.71 7.02 -10.50
CA ARG A 367 11.70 7.73 -9.69
C ARG A 367 11.46 9.17 -10.18
N LEU A 368 12.50 9.88 -10.60
CA LEU A 368 12.35 11.22 -11.18
C LEU A 368 11.54 11.19 -12.49
N GLU A 369 11.69 10.14 -13.29
CA GLU A 369 10.89 9.93 -14.51
C GLU A 369 9.43 9.66 -14.18
N TYR A 370 9.15 8.85 -13.15
CA TYR A 370 7.80 8.59 -12.66
C TYR A 370 7.17 9.89 -12.17
N TRP A 371 7.91 10.69 -11.39
CA TRP A 371 7.42 11.96 -10.85
C TRP A 371 7.18 13.01 -11.93
N ARG A 372 8.03 13.06 -12.97
CA ARG A 372 7.85 13.94 -14.11
C ARG A 372 6.60 13.58 -14.90
N SER A 373 6.40 12.30 -15.19
CA SER A 373 5.19 11.79 -15.87
C SER A 373 3.94 12.06 -15.02
N THR A 374 4.03 11.85 -13.71
CA THR A 374 2.94 12.12 -12.76
C THR A 374 2.63 13.61 -12.64
N ALA A 375 3.64 14.49 -12.69
CA ALA A 375 3.42 15.93 -12.67
C ALA A 375 2.68 16.41 -13.92
N ALA A 376 2.95 15.81 -15.09
CA ALA A 376 2.18 16.07 -16.30
C ALA A 376 0.72 15.61 -16.16
N MET A 377 0.50 14.40 -15.62
CA MET A 377 -0.85 13.91 -15.31
C MET A 377 -1.61 14.83 -14.34
N ILE A 378 -0.94 15.33 -13.29
CA ILE A 378 -1.52 16.27 -12.33
C ILE A 378 -1.86 17.60 -12.99
N ALA A 379 -1.04 18.08 -13.94
CA ALA A 379 -1.30 19.32 -14.66
C ALA A 379 -2.60 19.26 -15.47
N ASP A 380 -2.92 18.08 -16.03
CA ASP A 380 -4.14 17.85 -16.82
C ASP A 380 -5.36 17.54 -15.93
N HIS A 381 -5.15 16.96 -14.74
CA HIS A 381 -6.22 16.57 -13.80
C HIS A 381 -6.06 17.14 -12.37
N PRO A 382 -5.88 18.46 -12.18
CA PRO A 382 -5.40 19.00 -10.89
C PRO A 382 -6.42 18.92 -9.75
N TRP A 383 -7.71 18.98 -10.05
CA TRP A 383 -8.77 19.18 -9.04
C TRP A 383 -9.28 17.90 -8.42
N LEU A 384 -9.60 16.90 -9.25
CA LEU A 384 -10.15 15.60 -8.82
C LEU A 384 -9.19 14.44 -9.06
N GLY A 385 -8.07 14.65 -9.76
CA GLY A 385 -7.21 13.57 -10.20
C GLY A 385 -7.86 12.70 -11.30
N VAL A 386 -7.19 11.61 -11.64
CA VAL A 386 -7.66 10.62 -12.63
C VAL A 386 -8.60 9.57 -12.03
N GLY A 387 -8.80 9.58 -10.72
CA GLY A 387 -9.59 8.58 -10.00
C GLY A 387 -8.74 7.69 -9.08
N PRO A 388 -9.26 7.28 -7.92
CA PRO A 388 -8.66 6.22 -7.10
C PRO A 388 -8.47 4.95 -7.94
N GLY A 389 -7.34 4.25 -7.85
CA GLY A 389 -7.12 3.00 -8.57
C GLY A 389 -6.93 3.11 -10.10
N CYS A 390 -7.14 4.28 -10.70
CA CYS A 390 -7.01 4.48 -12.15
C CYS A 390 -5.62 5.00 -12.60
N PHE A 391 -4.63 5.04 -11.70
CA PHE A 391 -3.33 5.66 -11.96
C PHE A 391 -2.58 5.00 -13.12
N GLN A 392 -2.39 3.68 -13.09
CA GLN A 392 -1.56 2.95 -14.07
C GLN A 392 -2.07 3.11 -15.51
N ALA A 393 -3.39 2.96 -15.72
CA ALA A 393 -4.01 3.10 -17.03
C ALA A 393 -3.79 4.50 -17.63
N ASN A 394 -3.87 5.55 -16.80
CA ASN A 394 -3.61 6.92 -17.24
C ASN A 394 -2.11 7.22 -17.36
N TYR A 395 -1.26 6.59 -16.54
CA TYR A 395 0.19 6.80 -16.54
C TYR A 395 0.81 6.46 -17.89
N ALA A 396 0.29 5.46 -18.60
CA ALA A 396 0.74 5.09 -19.94
C ALA A 396 0.79 6.28 -20.91
N HIS A 397 -0.17 7.21 -20.82
CA HIS A 397 -0.21 8.39 -21.70
C HIS A 397 0.96 9.36 -21.44
N TYR A 398 1.40 9.45 -20.19
CA TYR A 398 2.43 10.39 -19.75
C TYR A 398 3.81 9.76 -19.60
N LYS A 399 3.92 8.43 -19.70
CA LYS A 399 5.17 7.68 -19.50
C LYS A 399 6.24 8.19 -20.47
N LEU A 400 7.40 8.54 -19.93
CA LEU A 400 8.54 8.98 -20.75
C LEU A 400 9.09 7.81 -21.60
N PRO A 401 9.56 8.07 -22.85
CA PRO A 401 10.10 7.02 -23.73
C PRO A 401 11.27 6.23 -23.15
N GLN A 402 12.09 6.85 -22.30
CA GLN A 402 13.24 6.19 -21.67
C GLN A 402 12.90 5.45 -20.37
N ALA A 403 11.68 5.57 -19.84
CA ALA A 403 11.29 4.94 -18.58
C ALA A 403 11.05 3.43 -18.77
N SER A 404 11.55 2.61 -17.83
CA SER A 404 11.37 1.15 -17.87
C SER A 404 9.92 0.75 -17.69
N GLU A 405 9.33 1.14 -16.56
CA GLU A 405 8.19 0.42 -16.00
C GLU A 405 6.84 1.09 -16.25
N MET A 406 5.80 0.25 -16.28
CA MET A 406 4.41 0.67 -16.21
C MET A 406 3.97 0.68 -14.74
N VAL A 407 4.36 1.73 -14.02
CA VAL A 407 4.14 1.80 -12.57
C VAL A 407 2.66 1.98 -12.19
N ALA A 408 2.25 1.28 -11.14
CA ALA A 408 0.88 1.35 -10.61
C ALA A 408 0.67 2.51 -9.63
N ASP A 409 1.75 3.09 -9.11
CA ASP A 409 1.77 4.31 -8.30
C ASP A 409 3.09 5.08 -8.53
N PRO A 410 3.16 6.39 -8.22
CA PRO A 410 4.34 7.21 -8.50
C PRO A 410 5.50 7.01 -7.52
N HIS A 411 5.41 6.05 -6.61
CA HIS A 411 6.33 5.83 -5.49
C HIS A 411 6.56 7.08 -4.62
N ASN A 412 5.54 7.94 -4.55
CA ASN A 412 5.52 9.11 -3.69
C ASN A 412 4.08 9.37 -3.28
N PHE A 413 3.78 9.12 -2.00
CA PHE A 413 2.40 9.16 -1.53
C PHE A 413 1.70 10.52 -1.72
N LEU A 414 2.45 11.62 -1.75
CA LEU A 414 1.87 12.96 -1.99
C LEU A 414 1.45 13.12 -3.45
N LEU A 415 2.31 12.65 -4.38
CA LEU A 415 1.98 12.63 -5.80
C LEU A 415 0.86 11.64 -6.08
N GLU A 416 0.84 10.49 -5.42
CA GLU A 416 -0.22 9.47 -5.54
C GLU A 416 -1.58 10.05 -5.15
N VAL A 417 -1.66 10.66 -3.95
CA VAL A 417 -2.91 11.24 -3.43
C VAL A 417 -3.37 12.42 -4.29
N TRP A 418 -2.46 13.23 -4.83
CA TRP A 418 -2.83 14.31 -5.73
C TRP A 418 -3.29 13.79 -7.10
N ALA A 419 -2.53 12.90 -7.73
CA ALA A 419 -2.84 12.36 -9.04
C ALA A 419 -4.17 11.59 -9.05
N THR A 420 -4.51 10.90 -7.95
CA THR A 420 -5.72 10.05 -7.88
C THR A 420 -6.92 10.72 -7.21
N GLY A 421 -6.70 11.54 -6.17
CA GLY A 421 -7.76 12.20 -5.39
C GLY A 421 -7.87 13.71 -5.60
N GLY A 422 -6.94 14.31 -6.33
CA GLY A 422 -6.91 15.74 -6.65
C GLY A 422 -6.39 16.64 -5.52
N LEU A 423 -6.36 17.95 -5.80
CA LEU A 423 -5.81 18.96 -4.88
C LEU A 423 -6.47 18.94 -3.50
N PHE A 424 -7.79 18.73 -3.43
CA PHE A 424 -8.51 18.72 -2.15
C PHE A 424 -8.13 17.52 -1.27
N ALA A 425 -7.84 16.36 -1.87
CA ALA A 425 -7.32 15.21 -1.14
C ALA A 425 -5.93 15.51 -0.58
N LEU A 426 -5.02 16.05 -1.40
CA LEU A 426 -3.67 16.42 -0.97
C LEU A 426 -3.69 17.43 0.19
N LEU A 427 -4.44 18.52 0.06
CA LEU A 427 -4.53 19.56 1.09
C LEU A 427 -5.11 19.00 2.40
N SER A 428 -6.09 18.09 2.32
CA SER A 428 -6.69 17.44 3.48
C SER A 428 -5.70 16.51 4.18
N LEU A 429 -4.90 15.76 3.43
CA LEU A 429 -3.84 14.91 3.99
C LEU A 429 -2.75 15.73 4.70
N LEU A 430 -2.27 16.81 4.06
CA LEU A 430 -1.29 17.72 4.64
C LEU A 430 -1.84 18.40 5.90
N ALA A 431 -3.11 18.83 5.87
CA ALA A 431 -3.78 19.39 7.03
C ALA A 431 -3.88 18.38 8.18
N ALA A 432 -4.26 17.12 7.89
CA ALA A 432 -4.32 16.06 8.90
C ALA A 432 -2.96 15.81 9.56
N GLY A 433 -1.88 15.71 8.76
CA GLY A 433 -0.51 15.54 9.26
C GLY A 433 -0.01 16.74 10.07
N GLY A 434 -0.23 17.96 9.58
CA GLY A 434 0.15 19.20 10.27
C GLY A 434 -0.60 19.38 11.59
N LEU A 435 -1.91 19.10 11.61
CA LEU A 435 -2.74 19.16 12.82
C LEU A 435 -2.31 18.08 13.83
N LEU A 436 -1.98 16.87 13.38
CA LEU A 436 -1.45 15.81 14.23
C LEU A 436 -0.16 16.27 14.91
N ALA A 437 0.81 16.75 14.13
CA ALA A 437 2.09 17.23 14.64
C ALA A 437 1.91 18.38 15.63
N TRP A 438 1.05 19.36 15.29
CA TRP A 438 0.75 20.50 16.15
C TRP A 438 0.10 20.08 17.47
N GLN A 439 -0.90 19.19 17.44
CA GLN A 439 -1.58 18.72 18.65
C GLN A 439 -0.63 17.95 19.56
N VAL A 440 0.15 17.02 19.00
CA VAL A 440 1.13 16.24 19.76
C VAL A 440 2.19 17.17 20.39
N ALA A 441 2.74 18.12 19.64
CA ALA A 441 3.73 19.06 20.14
C ALA A 441 3.17 20.00 21.22
N ARG A 442 1.96 20.54 21.01
CA ARG A 442 1.29 21.43 21.97
C ARG A 442 1.04 20.72 23.31
N ASN A 443 0.53 19.49 23.26
CA ASN A 443 0.18 18.76 24.48
C ASN A 443 1.42 18.31 25.25
N GLN A 444 2.49 17.91 24.56
CA GLN A 444 3.76 17.60 25.23
C GLN A 444 4.35 18.83 25.94
N ARG A 445 4.27 20.02 25.33
CA ARG A 445 4.70 21.28 25.97
C ARG A 445 3.82 21.61 27.19
N ALA A 446 2.51 21.43 27.07
CA ALA A 446 1.58 21.68 28.18
C ALA A 446 1.85 20.74 29.37
N SER A 447 2.05 19.44 29.12
CA SER A 447 2.40 18.47 30.17
C SER A 447 3.76 18.79 30.81
N ALA A 448 4.75 19.24 30.04
CA ALA A 448 6.04 19.66 30.58
C ALA A 448 5.92 20.91 31.47
N ALA A 449 5.13 21.89 31.05
CA ALA A 449 4.88 23.11 31.83
C ALA A 449 4.09 22.84 33.12
N GLU A 450 3.07 21.97 33.08
CA GLU A 450 2.31 21.55 34.26
C GLU A 450 3.20 20.81 35.26
N THR A 451 4.11 19.95 34.77
CA THR A 451 5.09 19.25 35.62
C THR A 451 6.06 20.24 36.28
N ALA A 452 6.57 21.22 35.54
CA ALA A 452 7.46 22.26 36.09
C ALA A 452 6.74 23.14 37.13
N SER A 453 5.45 23.44 36.91
CA SER A 453 4.61 24.19 37.85
C SER A 453 4.29 23.40 39.12
N ARG A 454 4.10 22.07 39.03
CA ARG A 454 3.90 21.22 40.21
C ARG A 454 5.17 21.08 41.03
N ASN A 455 6.33 20.87 40.39
CA ASN A 455 7.59 20.81 41.12
C ASN A 455 7.90 22.11 41.89
N THR A 456 7.56 23.27 41.34
CA THR A 456 7.72 24.57 42.04
C THR A 456 6.71 24.78 43.17
N GLN A 457 5.50 24.20 43.08
CA GLN A 457 4.52 24.20 44.17
C GLN A 457 4.83 23.16 45.25
N ASP A 458 5.35 22.00 44.87
CA ASP A 458 5.79 20.92 45.77
C ASP A 458 7.06 21.32 46.53
N GLU A 459 7.97 22.09 45.94
CA GLU A 459 9.10 22.71 46.67
C GLU A 459 8.62 23.76 47.70
N ALA A 460 7.49 24.44 47.45
CA ALA A 460 6.88 25.40 48.38
C ALA A 460 6.00 24.74 49.46
N SER A 461 5.43 23.56 49.18
CA SER A 461 4.56 22.81 50.09
C SER A 461 5.26 21.66 50.82
N ALA A 462 6.47 21.25 50.40
CA ALA A 462 7.34 20.30 51.12
C ALA A 462 7.81 20.81 52.50
N ALA A 463 7.55 22.09 52.84
CA ALA A 463 7.66 22.61 54.19
C ALA A 463 6.47 22.25 55.11
N ALA A 464 5.39 21.65 54.58
CA ALA A 464 4.19 21.34 55.33
C ALA A 464 3.56 19.98 54.94
N VAL A 465 3.80 19.00 55.81
CA VAL A 465 3.03 17.75 56.00
C VAL A 465 3.33 16.58 55.05
N ALA A 466 4.03 15.59 55.61
CA ALA A 466 4.13 14.24 55.09
C ALA A 466 2.83 13.45 55.37
N VAL A 467 2.01 13.23 54.34
CA VAL A 467 0.89 12.29 54.39
C VAL A 467 1.36 10.93 53.87
N LYS A 468 1.22 9.90 54.70
CA LYS A 468 1.48 8.50 54.35
C LYS A 468 0.38 8.00 53.41
N VAL A 469 0.73 7.70 52.16
CA VAL A 469 -0.14 6.98 51.21
C VAL A 469 0.06 5.48 51.43
N ASP A 470 -1.03 4.76 51.63
CA ASP A 470 -1.07 3.31 51.87
C ASP A 470 -0.74 2.53 50.57
N PRO A 471 0.21 1.56 50.56
CA PRO A 471 0.60 0.80 49.37
C PRO A 471 -0.48 -0.13 48.78
N GLN A 472 -1.66 -0.24 49.41
CA GLN A 472 -2.67 -1.24 49.03
C GLN A 472 -3.63 -0.80 47.91
N ASP A 473 -3.67 0.48 47.53
CA ASP A 473 -4.51 0.96 46.40
C ASP A 473 -3.89 0.73 45.00
N ALA A 474 -2.69 0.16 44.93
CA ALA A 474 -2.02 -0.17 43.67
C ALA A 474 -2.44 -1.52 43.04
N ALA A 475 -3.35 -2.26 43.70
CA ALA A 475 -3.88 -3.56 43.27
C ALA A 475 -5.32 -3.44 42.73
N ALA A 476 -5.58 -2.49 41.82
CA ALA A 476 -6.89 -2.34 41.19
C ALA A 476 -7.04 -3.21 39.92
N GLY A 477 -7.56 -4.44 40.11
CA GLY A 477 -8.37 -5.22 39.15
C GLY A 477 -7.74 -5.83 37.87
N PRO A 478 -8.26 -6.97 37.36
CA PRO A 478 -7.89 -7.48 36.04
C PRO A 478 -8.47 -6.57 34.94
N HIS A 479 -7.61 -5.74 34.34
CA HIS A 479 -7.97 -5.01 33.13
C HIS A 479 -8.09 -6.02 31.98
N ALA A 480 -9.31 -6.30 31.54
CA ALA A 480 -9.56 -7.28 30.48
C ALA A 480 -9.09 -6.79 29.08
N GLY A 481 -8.81 -5.49 28.90
CA GLY A 481 -8.41 -4.89 27.61
C GLY A 481 -7.30 -5.63 26.85
N PRO A 482 -6.10 -5.81 27.46
CA PRO A 482 -5.01 -6.55 26.82
C PRO A 482 -5.38 -7.96 26.35
N LEU A 483 -6.21 -8.69 27.10
CA LEU A 483 -6.64 -10.04 26.71
C LEU A 483 -7.42 -10.02 25.39
N PHE A 484 -8.37 -9.08 25.23
CA PHE A 484 -9.13 -8.95 23.98
C PHE A 484 -8.26 -8.51 22.80
N VAL A 485 -7.23 -7.69 23.06
CA VAL A 485 -6.25 -7.32 22.04
C VAL A 485 -5.44 -8.54 21.57
N TYR A 486 -4.96 -9.38 22.50
CA TYR A 486 -4.23 -10.60 22.15
C TYR A 486 -5.11 -11.62 21.41
N LEU A 487 -6.33 -11.88 21.91
CA LEU A 487 -7.29 -12.76 21.25
C LEU A 487 -7.67 -12.24 19.86
N GLY A 488 -7.87 -10.93 19.74
CA GLY A 488 -8.10 -10.26 18.46
C GLY A 488 -6.96 -10.45 17.47
N GLY A 489 -5.72 -10.19 17.91
CA GLY A 489 -4.52 -10.42 17.09
C GLY A 489 -4.41 -11.86 16.60
N ALA A 490 -4.55 -12.85 17.50
CA ALA A 490 -4.52 -14.26 17.15
C ALA A 490 -5.65 -14.65 16.18
N MET A 491 -6.87 -14.15 16.43
CA MET A 491 -8.01 -14.38 15.53
C MET A 491 -7.77 -13.78 14.15
N GLY A 492 -7.16 -12.59 14.05
CA GLY A 492 -6.82 -11.97 12.76
C GLY A 492 -5.85 -12.81 11.94
N VAL A 493 -4.81 -13.35 12.58
CA VAL A 493 -3.87 -14.28 11.91
C VAL A 493 -4.62 -15.53 11.41
N LEU A 494 -5.47 -16.13 12.24
CA LEU A 494 -6.26 -17.31 11.84
C LEU A 494 -7.26 -17.02 10.71
N LEU A 495 -7.88 -15.84 10.71
CA LEU A 495 -8.82 -15.40 9.67
C LEU A 495 -8.13 -15.07 8.35
N SER A 496 -6.84 -14.73 8.37
CA SER A 496 -6.10 -14.45 7.13
C SER A 496 -6.09 -15.66 6.19
N PHE A 497 -5.99 -16.88 6.72
CA PHE A 497 -5.92 -18.10 5.91
C PHE A 497 -7.17 -18.35 5.03
N PRO A 498 -8.40 -18.44 5.59
CA PRO A 498 -9.60 -18.60 4.76
C PRO A 498 -9.84 -17.39 3.84
N ILE A 499 -9.49 -16.18 4.27
CA ILE A 499 -9.64 -14.98 3.41
C ILE A 499 -8.70 -15.08 2.20
N SER A 500 -7.41 -15.39 2.41
CA SER A 500 -6.42 -15.58 1.35
C SER A 500 -6.83 -16.68 0.36
N LEU A 501 -7.44 -17.77 0.84
CA LEU A 501 -8.02 -18.82 -0.02
C LEU A 501 -9.18 -18.30 -0.88
N MET A 502 -10.12 -17.56 -0.29
CA MET A 502 -11.27 -17.00 -1.02
C MET A 502 -10.86 -15.97 -2.08
N VAL A 503 -9.71 -15.34 -1.86
CA VAL A 503 -9.13 -14.32 -2.72
C VAL A 503 -8.21 -14.92 -3.80
N GLY A 504 -7.92 -16.22 -3.74
CA GLY A 504 -7.15 -16.94 -4.76
C GLY A 504 -5.63 -16.84 -4.62
N VAL A 505 -5.12 -16.29 -3.51
CA VAL A 505 -3.68 -16.17 -3.23
C VAL A 505 -3.41 -16.75 -1.83
N PRO A 506 -3.37 -18.09 -1.70
CA PRO A 506 -3.24 -18.75 -0.41
C PRO A 506 -1.89 -18.42 0.24
N ASN A 507 -1.92 -18.19 1.56
CA ASN A 507 -0.70 -18.07 2.34
C ASN A 507 -0.04 -19.44 2.51
N GLU A 508 1.30 -19.47 2.50
CA GLU A 508 2.07 -20.65 2.87
C GLU A 508 1.77 -21.03 4.33
N PHE A 509 1.26 -22.25 4.53
CA PHE A 509 0.74 -22.68 5.84
C PHE A 509 1.87 -22.81 6.87
N GLU A 510 3.01 -23.34 6.46
CA GLU A 510 4.23 -23.51 7.24
C GLU A 510 4.78 -22.16 7.71
N MET A 511 4.80 -21.17 6.80
CA MET A 511 5.21 -19.79 7.06
C MET A 511 4.35 -19.17 8.17
N LEU A 512 3.03 -19.30 8.07
CA LEU A 512 2.10 -18.79 9.09
C LEU A 512 2.27 -19.47 10.44
N LEU A 513 2.45 -20.79 10.47
CA LEU A 513 2.65 -21.57 11.69
C LEU A 513 3.92 -21.15 12.44
N LEU A 514 5.04 -21.07 11.72
CA LEU A 514 6.32 -20.66 12.28
C LEU A 514 6.28 -19.20 12.73
N GLY A 515 5.73 -18.32 11.90
CA GLY A 515 5.57 -16.91 12.25
C GLY A 515 4.66 -16.69 13.47
N LEU A 516 3.56 -17.45 13.61
CA LEU A 516 2.66 -17.39 14.77
C LEU A 516 3.38 -17.80 16.07
N LEU A 517 4.26 -18.79 16.02
CA LEU A 517 5.07 -19.19 17.18
C LEU A 517 5.96 -18.03 17.65
N PHE A 518 6.72 -17.40 16.75
CA PHE A 518 7.62 -16.30 17.10
C PHE A 518 6.86 -15.02 17.50
N ALA A 519 5.71 -14.76 16.88
CA ALA A 519 4.81 -13.69 17.30
C ALA A 519 4.30 -13.91 18.72
N GLY A 520 3.85 -15.13 19.04
CA GLY A 520 3.39 -15.52 20.37
C GLY A 520 4.49 -15.37 21.43
N LEU A 521 5.70 -15.81 21.14
CA LEU A 521 6.88 -15.64 22.01
C LEU A 521 7.19 -14.16 22.25
N THR A 522 7.11 -13.33 21.20
CA THR A 522 7.32 -11.87 21.30
C THR A 522 6.26 -11.23 22.20
N VAL A 523 4.97 -11.54 21.98
CA VAL A 523 3.87 -11.02 22.81
C VAL A 523 3.99 -11.48 24.26
N ALA A 524 4.37 -12.74 24.50
CA ALA A 524 4.59 -13.27 25.83
C ALA A 524 5.75 -12.56 26.56
N ALA A 525 6.88 -12.34 25.88
CA ALA A 525 8.04 -11.62 26.42
C ALA A 525 7.72 -10.14 26.75
N LEU A 526 6.84 -9.51 25.96
CA LEU A 526 6.44 -8.11 26.15
C LEU A 526 5.28 -7.94 27.14
N HIS A 527 4.59 -9.01 27.55
CA HIS A 527 3.45 -8.93 28.47
C HIS A 527 3.76 -8.18 29.79
N PRO A 528 4.91 -8.40 30.47
CA PRO A 528 5.26 -7.61 31.66
C PRO A 528 5.32 -6.11 31.37
N TRP A 529 5.83 -5.70 30.20
CA TRP A 529 5.85 -4.30 29.76
C TRP A 529 4.46 -3.77 29.42
N VAL A 530 3.56 -4.60 28.88
CA VAL A 530 2.17 -4.20 28.68
C VAL A 530 1.50 -3.85 30.02
N VAL A 531 1.71 -4.68 31.05
CA VAL A 531 1.12 -4.47 32.38
C VAL A 531 1.71 -3.24 33.08
N ALA A 532 3.04 -3.15 33.18
CA ALA A 532 3.73 -2.22 34.08
C ALA A 532 4.67 -1.22 33.38
N GLY A 533 4.83 -1.31 32.07
CA GLY A 533 5.72 -0.47 31.28
C GLY A 533 5.14 0.90 30.93
N ARG A 534 5.93 1.67 30.19
CA ARG A 534 5.56 2.98 29.63
C ARG A 534 5.83 2.98 28.13
N LEU A 535 4.98 3.67 27.39
CA LEU A 535 5.10 3.79 25.94
C LEU A 535 5.65 5.18 25.59
N PRO A 536 6.89 5.29 25.10
CA PRO A 536 7.44 6.58 24.70
C PRO A 536 6.72 7.12 23.46
N LEU A 537 6.03 8.26 23.59
CA LEU A 537 5.37 8.96 22.48
C LEU A 537 6.33 9.23 21.30
N ALA A 538 7.59 9.54 21.61
CA ALA A 538 8.61 9.80 20.60
C ALA A 538 8.90 8.57 19.72
N ALA A 539 8.84 7.36 20.27
CA ALA A 539 9.06 6.15 19.48
C ALA A 539 7.95 5.94 18.44
N LEU A 540 6.70 6.21 18.82
CA LEU A 540 5.57 6.19 17.89
C LEU A 540 5.66 7.29 16.84
N ALA A 541 6.03 8.51 17.24
CA ALA A 541 6.17 9.65 16.33
C ALA A 541 7.30 9.45 15.32
N ILE A 542 8.47 8.98 15.78
CA ILE A 542 9.60 8.70 14.91
C ILE A 542 9.31 7.49 14.01
N GLY A 543 8.63 6.45 14.52
CA GLY A 543 8.17 5.33 13.68
C GLY A 543 7.24 5.81 12.55
N LEU A 544 6.29 6.70 12.86
CA LEU A 544 5.44 7.32 11.85
C LEU A 544 6.24 8.16 10.83
N ILE A 545 7.22 8.95 11.30
CA ILE A 545 8.09 9.74 10.42
C ILE A 545 8.90 8.82 9.49
N VAL A 546 9.50 7.74 10.01
CA VAL A 546 10.24 6.75 9.21
C VAL A 546 9.36 6.18 8.11
N LEU A 547 8.13 5.81 8.44
CA LEU A 547 7.18 5.30 7.45
C LEU A 547 6.83 6.34 6.37
N LEU A 548 6.53 7.59 6.78
CA LEU A 548 6.20 8.67 5.83
C LEU A 548 7.40 9.06 4.96
N VAL A 549 8.62 9.04 5.50
CA VAL A 549 9.85 9.27 4.73
C VAL A 549 10.07 8.15 3.73
N ASN A 550 9.83 6.89 4.11
CA ASN A 550 9.85 5.78 3.16
C ASN A 550 8.83 6.00 2.04
N PHE A 551 7.60 6.41 2.36
CA PHE A 551 6.54 6.64 1.38
C PHE A 551 6.81 7.78 0.39
N LEU A 552 7.74 8.70 0.69
CA LEU A 552 8.16 9.72 -0.29
C LEU A 552 8.93 9.13 -1.47
N ALA A 553 9.50 7.94 -1.29
CA ALA A 553 10.30 7.30 -2.29
C ALA A 553 9.86 5.88 -2.61
N ALA A 554 9.08 5.17 -1.79
CA ALA A 554 8.61 3.81 -2.07
C ALA A 554 7.12 3.73 -2.43
N GLY A 555 6.32 4.77 -2.16
CA GLY A 555 4.86 4.70 -2.28
C GLY A 555 4.21 3.91 -1.14
N GLY A 556 2.94 3.50 -1.33
CA GLY A 556 2.28 2.50 -0.48
C GLY A 556 1.35 3.04 0.61
N ILE A 557 0.95 4.32 0.57
CA ILE A 557 -0.04 4.86 1.53
C ILE A 557 -1.43 4.22 1.36
N SER A 558 -1.77 3.81 0.14
CA SER A 558 -3.01 3.15 -0.21
C SER A 558 -2.97 1.62 -0.09
N PHE A 559 -1.81 1.03 0.24
CA PHE A 559 -1.68 -0.41 0.43
C PHE A 559 -2.20 -0.79 1.82
N ASP A 560 -3.09 -1.79 1.93
CA ASP A 560 -3.80 -2.04 3.19
C ASP A 560 -2.85 -2.49 4.30
N GLY A 561 -1.93 -3.41 4.00
CA GLY A 561 -0.98 -3.93 4.96
C GLY A 561 0.05 -2.91 5.45
N VAL A 562 0.38 -1.91 4.63
CA VAL A 562 1.42 -0.91 4.91
C VAL A 562 0.80 0.40 5.43
N GLY A 563 -0.16 0.98 4.69
CA GLY A 563 -0.82 2.24 4.98
C GLY A 563 -1.59 2.24 6.31
N GLN A 564 -2.12 1.10 6.76
CA GLN A 564 -2.76 0.99 8.07
C GLN A 564 -1.87 1.41 9.24
N ASN A 565 -0.55 1.24 9.11
CA ASN A 565 0.39 1.58 10.17
C ASN A 565 0.43 3.10 10.40
N VAL A 566 0.29 3.92 9.35
CA VAL A 566 0.17 5.39 9.45
C VAL A 566 -1.02 5.74 10.34
N TRP A 567 -2.17 5.17 10.02
CA TRP A 567 -3.44 5.44 10.67
C TRP A 567 -3.47 4.95 12.12
N LEU A 568 -2.94 3.76 12.38
CA LEU A 568 -2.86 3.22 13.73
C LEU A 568 -1.90 4.04 14.62
N LEU A 569 -0.70 4.34 14.13
CA LEU A 569 0.27 5.15 14.88
C LEU A 569 -0.26 6.56 15.16
N ALA A 570 -0.91 7.20 14.18
CA ALA A 570 -1.55 8.50 14.36
C ALA A 570 -2.65 8.46 15.43
N ALA A 571 -3.50 7.42 15.44
CA ALA A 571 -4.54 7.26 16.45
C ALA A 571 -3.96 7.07 17.85
N LEU A 572 -2.92 6.23 18.00
CA LEU A 572 -2.22 6.02 19.27
C LEU A 572 -1.55 7.30 19.78
N LEU A 573 -0.87 8.05 18.90
CA LEU A 573 -0.25 9.34 19.23
C LEU A 573 -1.27 10.35 19.77
N LEU A 574 -2.44 10.46 19.13
CA LEU A 574 -3.50 11.35 19.60
C LEU A 574 -4.09 10.90 20.95
N ASN A 575 -4.38 9.61 21.10
CA ASN A 575 -4.94 9.07 22.34
C ASN A 575 -3.97 9.25 23.53
N LEU A 576 -2.69 8.98 23.32
CA LEU A 576 -1.67 9.03 24.37
C LEU A 576 -1.16 10.45 24.67
N SER A 577 -1.21 11.37 23.70
CA SER A 577 -0.88 12.77 23.95
C SER A 577 -2.04 13.56 24.57
N GLN A 578 -3.25 12.98 24.64
CA GLN A 578 -4.46 13.63 25.16
C GLN A 578 -5.22 12.75 26.18
N PRO A 579 -4.58 12.29 27.27
CA PRO A 579 -5.23 11.38 28.23
C PRO A 579 -6.47 11.99 28.89
N GLY A 580 -6.57 13.33 28.97
CA GLY A 580 -7.71 14.06 29.51
C GLY A 580 -8.72 14.59 28.47
N GLU A 581 -8.62 14.18 27.20
CA GLU A 581 -9.55 14.64 26.15
C GLU A 581 -11.00 14.33 26.55
N GLN A 582 -11.83 15.38 26.65
CA GLN A 582 -13.24 15.21 26.96
C GLN A 582 -13.99 14.76 25.71
N PRO A 583 -14.72 13.62 25.75
CA PRO A 583 -15.51 13.18 24.60
C PRO A 583 -16.64 14.17 24.32
N ARG A 584 -16.95 14.36 23.04
CA ARG A 584 -18.23 14.95 22.67
C ARG A 584 -19.34 13.98 23.04
N ARG A 585 -20.22 14.39 23.94
CA ARG A 585 -21.40 13.61 24.36
C ARG A 585 -22.51 13.86 23.35
N LEU A 586 -22.88 12.85 22.59
CA LEU A 586 -23.95 12.96 21.62
C LEU A 586 -25.31 12.85 22.32
N GLN A 587 -26.20 13.80 22.02
CA GLN A 587 -27.62 13.70 22.33
C GLN A 587 -28.27 12.58 21.49
N PRO A 588 -29.49 12.11 21.84
CA PRO A 588 -30.16 11.03 21.11
C PRO A 588 -30.22 11.24 19.60
N THR A 589 -30.57 12.44 19.14
CA THR A 589 -30.58 12.77 17.71
C THR A 589 -29.20 12.62 17.06
N GLY A 590 -28.14 13.10 17.71
CA GLY A 590 -26.77 12.97 17.21
C GLY A 590 -26.28 11.52 17.17
N ALA A 591 -26.66 10.72 18.16
CA ALA A 591 -26.39 9.28 18.16
C ALA A 591 -27.13 8.59 17.00
N ILE A 592 -28.40 8.93 16.74
CA ILE A 592 -29.20 8.36 15.64
C ILE A 592 -28.56 8.70 14.30
N VAL A 593 -28.14 9.95 14.10
CA VAL A 593 -27.43 10.37 12.88
C VAL A 593 -26.13 9.57 12.72
N THR A 594 -25.36 9.39 13.78
CA THR A 594 -24.11 8.62 13.74
C THR A 594 -24.36 7.15 13.37
N ALA A 595 -25.41 6.54 13.92
CA ALA A 595 -25.82 5.20 13.54
C ALA A 595 -26.28 5.16 12.08
N GLY A 596 -27.09 6.12 11.64
CA GLY A 596 -27.54 6.24 10.25
C GLY A 596 -26.38 6.34 9.27
N VAL A 597 -25.34 7.11 9.59
CA VAL A 597 -24.11 7.20 8.77
C VAL A 597 -23.37 5.87 8.75
N ALA A 598 -23.19 5.20 9.90
CA ALA A 598 -22.49 3.92 9.96
C ALA A 598 -23.22 2.82 9.17
N PHE A 599 -24.55 2.72 9.30
CA PHE A 599 -25.38 1.80 8.53
C PHE A 599 -25.48 2.18 7.05
N GLY A 600 -25.50 3.48 6.74
CA GLY A 600 -25.44 3.98 5.37
C GLY A 600 -24.14 3.57 4.68
N LEU A 601 -23.00 3.76 5.34
CA LEU A 601 -21.71 3.29 4.84
C LEU A 601 -21.66 1.77 4.67
N MET A 602 -22.18 1.00 5.63
CA MET A 602 -22.29 -0.45 5.49
C MET A 602 -23.16 -0.83 4.28
N GLY A 603 -24.36 -0.27 4.16
CA GLY A 603 -25.26 -0.55 3.04
C GLY A 603 -24.65 -0.19 1.70
N LEU A 604 -24.04 1.00 1.60
CA LEU A 604 -23.33 1.42 0.39
C LEU A 604 -22.16 0.48 0.06
N CYS A 605 -21.35 0.10 1.05
CA CYS A 605 -20.26 -0.87 0.86
C CYS A 605 -20.80 -2.22 0.38
N PHE A 606 -21.90 -2.68 0.97
CA PHE A 606 -22.53 -3.94 0.58
C PHE A 606 -22.99 -3.92 -0.88
N PHE A 607 -23.74 -2.88 -1.28
CA PHE A 607 -24.34 -2.82 -2.63
C PHE A 607 -23.37 -2.38 -3.73
N THR A 608 -22.29 -1.65 -3.41
CA THR A 608 -21.35 -1.14 -4.42
C THR A 608 -20.06 -1.94 -4.51
N LEU A 609 -19.67 -2.66 -3.45
CA LEU A 609 -18.43 -3.43 -3.40
C LEU A 609 -18.70 -4.92 -3.13
N TYR A 610 -19.24 -5.27 -1.96
CA TYR A 610 -19.29 -6.66 -1.50
C TYR A 610 -20.15 -7.56 -2.40
N GLN A 611 -21.40 -7.18 -2.63
CA GLN A 611 -22.34 -8.00 -3.41
C GLN A 611 -21.93 -8.10 -4.89
N PRO A 612 -21.62 -7.00 -5.61
CA PRO A 612 -21.22 -7.09 -7.02
C PRO A 612 -19.98 -7.96 -7.24
N VAL A 613 -18.92 -7.73 -6.46
CA VAL A 613 -17.65 -8.46 -6.60
C VAL A 613 -17.84 -9.96 -6.35
N LEU A 614 -18.57 -10.33 -5.29
CA LEU A 614 -18.80 -11.74 -4.97
C LEU A 614 -19.72 -12.42 -5.99
N TYR A 615 -20.78 -11.76 -6.44
CA TYR A 615 -21.70 -12.36 -7.40
C TYR A 615 -21.06 -12.49 -8.77
N ARG A 616 -20.23 -11.53 -9.19
CA ARG A 616 -19.40 -11.64 -10.38
C ARG A 616 -18.41 -12.79 -10.25
N ALA A 617 -17.65 -12.87 -9.15
CA ALA A 617 -16.69 -13.95 -8.92
C ALA A 617 -17.37 -15.34 -8.92
N ALA A 618 -18.56 -15.47 -8.33
CA ALA A 618 -19.33 -16.71 -8.34
C ALA A 618 -19.92 -17.07 -9.71
N ALA A 619 -20.23 -16.07 -10.54
CA ALA A 619 -20.74 -16.26 -11.89
C ALA A 619 -19.62 -16.51 -12.91
N MET A 620 -18.38 -16.09 -12.63
CA MET A 620 -17.27 -16.30 -13.55
C MET A 620 -17.01 -17.80 -13.77
N PRO A 621 -16.76 -18.21 -15.03
CA PRO A 621 -16.51 -19.61 -15.34
C PRO A 621 -15.16 -20.06 -14.74
N THR A 622 -15.20 -21.08 -13.89
CA THR A 622 -14.02 -21.68 -13.23
C THR A 622 -13.39 -22.83 -14.02
N ILE A 623 -14.01 -23.23 -15.14
CA ILE A 623 -13.55 -24.31 -16.01
C ILE A 623 -13.46 -23.76 -17.41
N ASP A 624 -12.41 -24.16 -18.13
CA ASP A 624 -12.14 -23.72 -19.48
C ASP A 624 -13.32 -23.97 -20.44
N MET A 625 -13.45 -23.04 -21.39
CA MET A 625 -14.43 -23.08 -22.48
C MET A 625 -14.48 -24.45 -23.18
N ALA A 626 -13.34 -25.13 -23.31
CA ALA A 626 -13.23 -26.43 -23.97
C ALA A 626 -14.09 -27.53 -23.31
N GLN A 627 -14.35 -27.43 -22.00
CA GLN A 627 -15.12 -28.44 -21.26
C GLN A 627 -16.62 -28.07 -21.16
N GLN A 628 -16.96 -26.79 -21.05
CA GLN A 628 -18.35 -26.33 -20.87
C GLN A 628 -19.09 -26.09 -22.19
N GLY A 629 -18.36 -25.88 -23.28
CA GLY A 629 -18.91 -25.42 -24.55
C GLY A 629 -19.14 -23.90 -24.55
N PRO A 630 -19.12 -23.27 -25.74
CA PRO A 630 -19.01 -21.81 -25.87
C PRO A 630 -20.26 -21.04 -25.44
N GLU A 631 -21.46 -21.60 -25.61
CA GLU A 631 -22.71 -20.92 -25.22
C GLU A 631 -22.91 -20.90 -23.71
N ALA A 632 -22.69 -22.02 -23.01
CA ALA A 632 -22.75 -22.06 -21.55
C ALA A 632 -21.70 -21.15 -20.91
N TYR A 633 -20.48 -21.10 -21.49
CA TYR A 633 -19.43 -20.18 -21.07
C TYR A 633 -19.84 -18.71 -21.29
N SER A 634 -20.45 -18.39 -22.44
CA SER A 634 -20.97 -17.04 -22.72
C SER A 634 -22.10 -16.61 -21.78
N GLU A 635 -23.03 -17.51 -21.45
CA GLU A 635 -24.11 -17.22 -20.51
C GLU A 635 -23.59 -16.89 -19.11
N ARG A 636 -22.59 -17.64 -18.62
CA ARG A 636 -21.94 -17.36 -17.33
C ARG A 636 -21.26 -15.99 -17.32
N LEU A 637 -20.55 -15.65 -18.39
CA LEU A 637 -19.92 -14.33 -18.50
C LEU A 637 -20.95 -13.19 -18.55
N ARG A 638 -22.07 -13.35 -19.24
CA ARG A 638 -23.17 -12.36 -19.22
C ARG A 638 -23.80 -12.24 -17.84
N ALA A 639 -23.96 -13.35 -17.13
CA ALA A 639 -24.44 -13.34 -15.75
C ALA A 639 -23.46 -12.60 -14.83
N ALA A 640 -22.15 -12.78 -15.02
CA ALA A 640 -21.12 -12.05 -14.29
C ALA A 640 -21.12 -10.55 -14.61
N ALA A 641 -21.27 -10.16 -15.88
CA ALA A 641 -21.43 -8.77 -16.29
C ALA A 641 -22.68 -8.11 -15.69
N ALA A 642 -23.78 -8.86 -15.59
CA ALA A 642 -25.01 -8.39 -14.95
C ALA A 642 -24.87 -8.29 -13.42
N ALA A 643 -24.04 -9.15 -12.81
CA ALA A 643 -23.78 -9.16 -11.38
C ALA A 643 -22.90 -7.98 -10.92
N ASP A 644 -21.90 -7.59 -11.71
CA ASP A 644 -21.10 -6.39 -11.49
C ASP A 644 -21.05 -5.51 -12.74
N PRO A 645 -21.99 -4.54 -12.85
CA PRO A 645 -22.06 -3.63 -13.99
C PRO A 645 -20.89 -2.66 -14.10
N TYR A 646 -19.94 -2.64 -13.15
CA TYR A 646 -18.79 -1.74 -13.21
C TYR A 646 -17.53 -2.43 -13.74
N SER A 647 -17.49 -3.76 -13.76
CA SER A 647 -16.27 -4.52 -14.05
C SER A 647 -16.03 -4.70 -15.56
N PRO A 648 -14.79 -4.44 -16.04
CA PRO A 648 -14.42 -4.70 -17.43
C PRO A 648 -14.19 -6.19 -17.74
N ASP A 649 -13.78 -7.01 -16.77
CA ASP A 649 -13.30 -8.39 -16.98
C ASP A 649 -14.29 -9.30 -17.74
N PRO A 650 -15.59 -9.35 -17.39
CA PRO A 650 -16.55 -10.16 -18.14
C PRO A 650 -16.66 -9.75 -19.60
N TRP A 651 -16.56 -8.45 -19.89
CA TRP A 651 -16.63 -7.93 -21.24
C TRP A 651 -15.36 -8.23 -22.04
N ALA A 652 -14.18 -8.18 -21.41
CA ALA A 652 -12.92 -8.59 -22.01
C ALA A 652 -12.97 -10.06 -22.48
N GLN A 653 -13.43 -10.96 -21.60
CA GLN A 653 -13.57 -12.39 -21.92
C GLN A 653 -14.67 -12.64 -22.96
N LEU A 654 -15.80 -11.90 -22.90
CA LEU A 654 -16.86 -11.97 -23.91
C LEU A 654 -16.41 -11.47 -25.30
N ALA A 655 -15.58 -10.42 -25.35
CA ALA A 655 -15.00 -9.92 -26.59
C ALA A 655 -14.05 -10.94 -27.21
N THR A 656 -13.19 -11.55 -26.39
CA THR A 656 -12.29 -12.64 -26.80
C THR A 656 -13.07 -13.84 -27.33
N LEU A 657 -14.08 -14.29 -26.59
CA LEU A 657 -14.95 -15.39 -27.00
C LEU A 657 -15.68 -15.09 -28.31
N ALA A 658 -16.25 -13.89 -28.46
CA ALA A 658 -16.96 -13.50 -29.66
C ALA A 658 -16.05 -13.46 -30.89
N ALA A 659 -14.81 -13.00 -30.72
CA ALA A 659 -13.80 -13.04 -31.78
C ALA A 659 -13.46 -14.49 -32.19
N LEU A 660 -13.30 -15.40 -31.23
CA LEU A 660 -13.07 -16.83 -31.49
C LEU A 660 -14.27 -17.48 -32.18
N GLN A 661 -15.50 -17.21 -31.73
CA GLN A 661 -16.73 -17.72 -32.36
C GLN A 661 -16.86 -17.26 -33.81
N TRP A 662 -16.52 -16.00 -34.09
CA TRP A 662 -16.50 -15.48 -35.46
C TRP A 662 -15.43 -16.18 -36.31
N GLN A 663 -14.23 -16.46 -35.77
CA GLN A 663 -13.18 -17.16 -36.53
C GLN A 663 -13.60 -18.58 -36.95
N VAL A 664 -14.34 -19.28 -36.08
CA VAL A 664 -14.89 -20.61 -36.37
C VAL A 664 -16.02 -20.52 -37.40
N ASN A 665 -16.95 -19.56 -37.24
CA ASN A 665 -18.08 -19.36 -38.15
C ASN A 665 -18.25 -17.86 -38.50
N PRO A 666 -17.62 -17.39 -39.59
CA PRO A 666 -17.67 -15.99 -40.01
C PRO A 666 -19.06 -15.63 -40.56
N ASN A 667 -19.86 -14.96 -39.74
CA ASN A 667 -21.19 -14.49 -40.12
C ASN A 667 -21.50 -13.13 -39.45
N ASN A 668 -22.51 -12.44 -39.99
CA ASN A 668 -22.90 -11.11 -39.51
C ASN A 668 -23.42 -11.09 -38.06
N GLU A 669 -23.94 -12.20 -37.55
CA GLU A 669 -24.42 -12.29 -36.16
C GLU A 669 -23.25 -12.31 -35.18
N ASN A 670 -22.26 -13.16 -35.43
CA ASN A 670 -21.03 -13.25 -34.65
C ASN A 670 -20.22 -11.96 -34.72
N LEU A 671 -20.20 -11.28 -35.88
CA LEU A 671 -19.53 -9.99 -36.02
C LEU A 671 -20.20 -8.93 -35.14
N LYS A 672 -21.53 -8.80 -35.21
CA LYS A 672 -22.29 -7.88 -34.35
C LYS A 672 -22.18 -8.23 -32.86
N ARG A 673 -21.98 -9.52 -32.53
CA ARG A 673 -21.74 -9.97 -31.16
C ARG A 673 -20.37 -9.45 -30.67
N TYR A 674 -19.33 -9.60 -31.49
CA TYR A 674 -17.99 -9.07 -31.20
C TYR A 674 -17.98 -7.54 -31.09
N GLU A 675 -18.56 -6.82 -32.05
CA GLU A 675 -18.61 -5.35 -32.03
C GLU A 675 -19.26 -4.82 -30.75
N ARG A 676 -20.34 -5.48 -30.30
CA ARG A 676 -21.05 -5.09 -29.07
C ARG A 676 -20.23 -5.36 -27.82
N THR A 677 -19.64 -6.54 -27.69
CA THR A 677 -18.85 -6.89 -26.50
C THR A 677 -17.56 -6.09 -26.42
N ALA A 678 -16.93 -5.80 -27.56
CA ALA A 678 -15.80 -4.88 -27.65
C ALA A 678 -16.17 -3.45 -27.23
N ALA A 679 -17.33 -2.94 -27.66
CA ALA A 679 -17.80 -1.62 -27.26
C ALA A 679 -18.08 -1.52 -25.75
N GLU A 680 -18.70 -2.54 -25.15
CA GLU A 680 -18.92 -2.58 -23.70
C GLU A 680 -17.60 -2.71 -22.93
N TYR A 681 -16.66 -3.54 -23.38
CA TYR A 681 -15.34 -3.63 -22.76
C TYR A 681 -14.65 -2.25 -22.69
N LEU A 682 -14.63 -1.53 -23.80
CA LEU A 682 -14.01 -0.20 -23.89
C LEU A 682 -14.81 0.90 -23.17
N ARG A 683 -16.10 0.69 -22.93
CA ARG A 683 -16.90 1.59 -22.10
C ARG A 683 -16.52 1.47 -20.62
N HIS A 684 -16.24 0.25 -20.17
CA HIS A 684 -15.86 -0.03 -18.79
C HIS A 684 -14.38 0.26 -18.49
N ASP A 685 -13.52 0.21 -19.51
CA ASP A 685 -12.10 0.58 -19.39
C ASP A 685 -11.62 1.46 -20.57
N PRO A 686 -12.02 2.74 -20.60
CA PRO A 686 -11.81 3.61 -21.76
C PRO A 686 -10.36 4.10 -21.91
N GLN A 687 -9.55 4.03 -20.85
CA GLN A 687 -8.15 4.49 -20.84
C GLN A 687 -7.15 3.36 -21.05
N SER A 688 -7.60 2.09 -21.05
CA SER A 688 -6.71 0.96 -21.26
C SER A 688 -6.19 0.88 -22.69
N TRP A 689 -4.89 1.14 -22.84
CA TRP A 689 -4.19 0.94 -24.10
C TRP A 689 -4.07 -0.55 -24.45
N THR A 690 -3.98 -1.44 -23.45
CA THR A 690 -3.90 -2.89 -23.65
C THR A 690 -5.21 -3.43 -24.22
N ALA A 691 -6.36 -3.02 -23.67
CA ALA A 691 -7.67 -3.39 -24.20
C ALA A 691 -7.82 -3.00 -25.69
N ARG A 692 -7.38 -1.78 -26.04
CA ARG A 692 -7.37 -1.28 -27.43
C ARG A 692 -6.46 -2.12 -28.33
N ALA A 693 -5.24 -2.42 -27.89
CA ALA A 693 -4.29 -3.23 -28.63
C ALA A 693 -4.77 -4.69 -28.82
N GLU A 694 -5.40 -5.28 -27.80
CA GLU A 694 -5.99 -6.62 -27.87
C GLU A 694 -7.14 -6.70 -28.86
N LEU A 695 -8.06 -5.73 -28.83
CA LEU A 695 -9.16 -5.65 -29.78
C LEU A 695 -8.66 -5.40 -31.21
N SER A 696 -7.62 -4.58 -31.38
CA SER A 696 -6.91 -4.40 -32.65
C SER A 696 -6.37 -5.74 -33.19
N ARG A 697 -5.63 -6.50 -32.38
CA ARG A 697 -5.10 -7.83 -32.76
C ARG A 697 -6.21 -8.84 -33.06
N ALA A 698 -7.27 -8.86 -32.26
CA ALA A 698 -8.43 -9.71 -32.49
C ALA A 698 -9.09 -9.39 -33.85
N THR A 699 -9.29 -8.10 -34.16
CA THR A 699 -9.88 -7.67 -35.42
C THR A 699 -8.94 -7.93 -36.61
N LEU A 700 -7.62 -7.78 -36.43
CA LEU A 700 -6.64 -8.14 -37.46
C LEU A 700 -6.68 -9.63 -37.80
N ARG A 701 -6.81 -10.52 -36.80
CA ARG A 701 -7.05 -11.95 -37.05
C ARG A 701 -8.30 -12.17 -37.90
N MET A 702 -9.36 -11.43 -37.60
CA MET A 702 -10.62 -11.54 -38.33
C MET A 702 -10.43 -11.11 -39.80
N TYR A 703 -9.77 -9.96 -40.04
CA TYR A 703 -9.40 -9.51 -41.37
C TYR A 703 -8.55 -10.54 -42.14
N ARG A 704 -7.55 -11.15 -41.50
CA ARG A 704 -6.71 -12.18 -42.14
C ARG A 704 -7.49 -13.42 -42.53
N ARG A 705 -8.50 -13.80 -41.75
CA ARG A 705 -9.39 -14.93 -42.05
C ARG A 705 -10.35 -14.62 -43.20
N GLN A 706 -10.95 -13.43 -43.21
CA GLN A 706 -11.84 -12.97 -44.26
C GLN A 706 -11.53 -11.50 -44.60
N PRO A 707 -10.78 -11.24 -45.69
CA PRO A 707 -10.38 -9.89 -46.04
C PRO A 707 -11.58 -8.98 -46.28
N ASP A 708 -11.83 -8.09 -45.33
CA ASP A 708 -12.81 -7.01 -45.41
C ASP A 708 -12.15 -5.69 -44.98
N SER A 709 -12.19 -4.70 -45.86
CA SER A 709 -11.71 -3.34 -45.60
C SER A 709 -12.25 -2.74 -44.31
N LYS A 710 -13.49 -3.06 -43.91
CA LYS A 710 -14.09 -2.55 -42.67
C LYS A 710 -13.41 -3.12 -41.43
N LEU A 711 -13.06 -4.41 -41.44
CA LEU A 711 -12.33 -5.05 -40.35
C LEU A 711 -10.92 -4.45 -40.22
N LEU A 712 -10.25 -4.23 -41.35
CA LEU A 712 -8.93 -3.60 -41.35
C LEU A 712 -8.98 -2.15 -40.81
N LEU A 713 -9.98 -1.37 -41.22
CA LEU A 713 -10.20 -0.02 -40.69
C LEU A 713 -10.53 -0.03 -39.19
N ALA A 714 -11.34 -0.97 -38.72
CA ALA A 714 -11.64 -1.11 -37.30
C ALA A 714 -10.40 -1.48 -36.48
N ALA A 715 -9.54 -2.39 -36.99
CA ALA A 715 -8.27 -2.71 -36.34
C ALA A 715 -7.34 -1.48 -36.27
N LEU A 716 -7.26 -0.72 -37.38
CA LEU A 716 -6.52 0.53 -37.45
C LEU A 716 -6.99 1.55 -36.43
N ASP A 717 -8.30 1.76 -36.31
CA ASP A 717 -8.86 2.74 -35.39
C ASP A 717 -8.58 2.34 -33.93
N GLN A 718 -8.70 1.06 -33.57
CA GLN A 718 -8.32 0.61 -32.22
C GLN A 718 -6.82 0.76 -31.96
N GLN A 719 -5.96 0.48 -32.95
CA GLN A 719 -4.52 0.66 -32.79
C GLN A 719 -4.11 2.13 -32.66
N ARG A 720 -4.76 3.04 -33.40
CA ARG A 720 -4.56 4.49 -33.23
C ARG A 720 -4.93 4.94 -31.82
N GLU A 721 -6.06 4.47 -31.30
CA GLU A 721 -6.49 4.75 -29.93
C GLU A 721 -5.53 4.16 -28.88
N ALA A 722 -4.91 3.00 -29.15
CA ALA A 722 -3.87 2.43 -28.31
C ALA A 722 -2.61 3.32 -28.29
N VAL A 723 -2.14 3.77 -29.46
CA VAL A 723 -1.01 4.72 -29.57
C VAL A 723 -1.33 6.04 -28.88
N ALA A 724 -2.56 6.56 -29.01
CA ALA A 724 -2.96 7.80 -28.33
C ALA A 724 -2.91 7.69 -26.80
N ARG A 725 -3.20 6.50 -26.23
CA ARG A 725 -3.14 6.23 -24.78
C ARG A 725 -1.76 5.84 -24.29
N TYR A 726 -0.88 5.37 -25.17
CA TYR A 726 0.51 5.07 -24.84
C TYR A 726 1.46 5.54 -25.97
N PRO A 727 1.64 6.87 -26.12
CA PRO A 727 2.34 7.47 -27.26
C PRO A 727 3.85 7.25 -27.24
N SER A 728 4.41 6.77 -26.13
CA SER A 728 5.82 6.44 -25.99
C SER A 728 6.13 4.96 -26.26
N SER A 729 5.14 4.14 -26.63
CA SER A 729 5.34 2.72 -26.92
C SER A 729 5.83 2.48 -28.34
N ALA A 730 7.12 2.17 -28.50
CA ALA A 730 7.72 1.82 -29.79
C ALA A 730 6.96 0.69 -30.49
N MET A 731 6.55 -0.34 -29.74
CA MET A 731 5.79 -1.47 -30.28
C MET A 731 4.38 -1.07 -30.73
N ALA A 732 3.69 -0.18 -30.00
CA ALA A 732 2.37 0.28 -30.41
C ALA A 732 2.43 1.03 -31.76
N HIS A 733 3.45 1.87 -31.94
CA HIS A 733 3.75 2.54 -33.22
C HIS A 733 4.12 1.54 -34.32
N ALA A 734 4.95 0.55 -34.02
CA ALA A 734 5.37 -0.46 -34.99
C ALA A 734 4.18 -1.30 -35.50
N GLN A 735 3.28 -1.69 -34.59
CA GLN A 735 2.05 -2.38 -34.94
C GLN A 735 1.09 -1.49 -35.74
N LEU A 736 1.02 -0.19 -35.46
CA LEU A 736 0.22 0.77 -36.24
C LEU A 736 0.78 0.94 -37.67
N ALA A 737 2.09 1.06 -37.81
CA ALA A 737 2.78 1.12 -39.10
C ALA A 737 2.44 -0.11 -39.96
N TRP A 738 2.47 -1.31 -39.35
CA TRP A 738 2.09 -2.53 -40.03
C TRP A 738 0.65 -2.50 -40.56
N LEU A 739 -0.31 -2.10 -39.72
CA LEU A 739 -1.71 -2.00 -40.13
C LEU A 739 -1.93 -0.95 -41.24
N LEU A 740 -1.21 0.17 -41.20
CA LEU A 740 -1.30 1.23 -42.22
C LEU A 740 -0.76 0.75 -43.56
N HIS A 741 0.33 -0.03 -43.55
CA HIS A 741 0.87 -0.67 -44.74
C HIS A 741 -0.14 -1.67 -45.33
N LEU A 742 -0.77 -2.51 -44.49
CA LEU A 742 -1.82 -3.41 -44.96
C LEU A 742 -3.02 -2.69 -45.58
N ALA A 743 -3.30 -1.46 -45.15
CA ALA A 743 -4.35 -0.62 -45.72
C ALA A 743 -3.92 0.16 -46.96
N GLY A 744 -2.68 -0.02 -47.44
CA GLY A 744 -2.12 0.68 -48.59
C GLY A 744 -1.79 2.16 -48.33
N ASN A 745 -1.75 2.59 -47.06
CA ASN A 745 -1.34 3.94 -46.69
C ASN A 745 0.15 3.96 -46.32
N ASP A 746 0.99 3.68 -47.31
CA ASP A 746 2.43 3.50 -47.10
C ASP A 746 3.11 4.77 -46.57
N ALA A 747 2.62 5.96 -46.95
CA ALA A 747 3.17 7.22 -46.44
C ALA A 747 2.98 7.36 -44.92
N ALA A 748 1.77 7.09 -44.42
CA ALA A 748 1.53 7.09 -42.97
C ALA A 748 2.22 5.92 -42.26
N ALA A 749 2.28 4.75 -42.90
CA ALA A 749 3.01 3.61 -42.36
C ALA A 749 4.50 3.93 -42.14
N GLN A 750 5.12 4.65 -43.08
CA GLN A 750 6.51 5.09 -42.99
C GLN A 750 6.73 6.08 -41.84
N GLU A 751 5.81 7.03 -41.63
CA GLU A 751 5.88 7.99 -40.53
C GLU A 751 5.81 7.30 -39.16
N GLU A 752 4.90 6.33 -39.02
CA GLU A 752 4.75 5.54 -37.80
C GLU A 752 5.94 4.60 -37.58
N ALA A 753 6.49 4.00 -38.65
CA ALA A 753 7.69 3.16 -38.57
C ALA A 753 8.92 3.98 -38.14
N ALA A 754 9.07 5.20 -38.66
CA ALA A 754 10.12 6.12 -38.25
C ALA A 754 9.97 6.52 -36.77
N SER A 755 8.74 6.75 -36.31
CA SER A 755 8.44 7.03 -34.90
C SER A 755 8.78 5.85 -33.99
N ALA A 756 8.41 4.62 -34.40
CA ALA A 756 8.76 3.39 -33.69
C ALA A 756 10.28 3.24 -33.52
N LEU A 757 11.05 3.41 -34.61
CA LEU A 757 12.52 3.35 -34.57
C LEU A 757 13.16 4.50 -33.78
N ALA A 758 12.55 5.69 -33.78
CA ALA A 758 13.03 6.82 -32.98
C ALA A 758 12.84 6.56 -31.48
N LEU A 759 11.67 6.03 -31.08
CA LEU A 759 11.38 5.63 -29.71
C LEU A 759 12.29 4.48 -29.27
N ASP A 760 12.48 3.46 -30.13
CA ASP A 760 13.37 2.33 -29.86
C ASP A 760 14.80 2.80 -29.56
N LYS A 761 15.33 3.78 -30.30
CA LYS A 761 16.67 4.34 -30.06
C LYS A 761 16.81 5.00 -28.69
N VAL A 762 15.77 5.66 -28.20
CA VAL A 762 15.77 6.35 -26.91
C VAL A 762 15.60 5.36 -25.76
N HIS A 763 14.98 4.20 -26.03
CA HIS A 763 14.74 3.16 -25.03
C HIS A 763 16.07 2.53 -24.56
N PRO A 764 16.43 2.58 -23.27
CA PRO A 764 17.65 1.92 -22.79
C PRO A 764 17.42 0.43 -22.48
N HIS A 765 16.18 0.01 -22.25
CA HIS A 765 15.87 -1.34 -21.77
C HIS A 765 15.72 -2.36 -22.89
N GLN A 766 16.39 -3.51 -22.75
CA GLN A 766 16.53 -4.52 -23.79
C GLN A 766 15.22 -5.23 -24.12
N GLU A 767 14.41 -5.56 -23.12
CA GLU A 767 13.14 -6.27 -23.25
C GLU A 767 12.07 -5.46 -24.02
N GLN A 768 12.24 -4.15 -24.06
CA GLN A 768 11.37 -3.23 -24.80
C GLN A 768 11.93 -2.87 -26.18
N LYS A 769 13.09 -3.42 -26.58
CA LYS A 769 13.64 -3.22 -27.91
C LYS A 769 12.82 -3.95 -28.96
N LEU A 770 12.62 -3.31 -30.11
CA LEU A 770 11.94 -3.88 -31.27
C LEU A 770 12.66 -5.11 -31.84
N LYS A 771 13.98 -5.22 -31.65
CA LYS A 771 14.76 -6.40 -32.08
C LYS A 771 14.40 -7.68 -31.31
N GLU A 772 13.90 -7.53 -30.08
CA GLU A 772 13.52 -8.65 -29.19
C GLU A 772 12.02 -8.96 -29.28
N GLN A 773 11.27 -8.18 -30.06
CA GLN A 773 9.82 -8.31 -30.18
C GLN A 773 9.42 -8.59 -31.64
N SER A 774 8.20 -9.10 -31.83
CA SER A 774 7.65 -9.40 -33.14
C SER A 774 6.39 -8.58 -33.42
N ILE A 775 6.22 -8.18 -34.69
CA ILE A 775 4.95 -7.61 -35.16
C ILE A 775 3.91 -8.70 -35.14
N TYR A 776 2.73 -8.38 -34.61
CA TYR A 776 1.61 -9.29 -34.67
C TYR A 776 0.97 -9.22 -36.06
N ASP A 777 1.11 -10.28 -36.83
CA ASP A 777 0.39 -10.49 -38.07
C ASP A 777 -0.10 -11.93 -38.11
N ALA A 778 -1.41 -12.14 -37.95
CA ALA A 778 -2.02 -13.46 -37.84
C ALA A 778 -1.88 -14.36 -39.09
N ALA A 779 -1.15 -13.91 -40.11
CA ALA A 779 -0.81 -14.70 -41.28
C ALA A 779 0.33 -15.68 -40.95
N PRO A 780 0.35 -16.90 -41.55
CA PRO A 780 1.50 -17.79 -41.40
C PRO A 780 2.77 -17.08 -41.93
N PRO A 781 3.92 -17.21 -41.25
CA PRO A 781 5.15 -16.57 -41.69
C PRO A 781 5.48 -17.06 -43.11
N PRO A 782 5.89 -16.16 -44.02
CA PRO A 782 6.27 -16.58 -45.37
C PRO A 782 7.43 -17.59 -45.30
N GLU A 783 7.37 -18.65 -46.10
CA GLU A 783 8.47 -19.62 -46.24
C GLU A 783 9.68 -18.91 -46.89
N GLY A 784 10.59 -18.38 -46.06
CA GLY A 784 11.84 -17.73 -46.48
C GLY A 784 12.47 -16.90 -45.35
N PRO A 785 13.77 -16.56 -45.42
CA PRO A 785 14.45 -15.76 -44.39
C PRO A 785 14.06 -14.29 -44.55
N GLY A 786 12.86 -13.93 -44.10
CA GLY A 786 12.32 -12.57 -44.15
C GLY A 786 12.00 -12.07 -42.75
N ALA A 787 12.75 -11.08 -42.30
CA ALA A 787 12.63 -10.31 -41.04
C ALA A 787 11.91 -11.01 -39.86
N THR A 788 12.68 -11.54 -38.91
CA THR A 788 12.12 -12.25 -37.75
C THR A 788 11.67 -11.34 -36.61
N ASN A 789 12.12 -10.08 -36.58
CA ASN A 789 11.83 -9.14 -35.48
C ASN A 789 11.21 -7.81 -35.98
N ALA A 790 10.59 -7.07 -35.07
CA ALA A 790 9.87 -5.84 -35.39
C ALA A 790 10.79 -4.72 -35.89
N GLU A 791 12.05 -4.66 -35.42
CA GLU A 791 13.01 -3.64 -35.85
C GLU A 791 13.28 -3.75 -37.36
N GLU A 792 13.57 -4.95 -37.84
CA GLU A 792 13.86 -5.19 -39.25
C GLU A 792 12.68 -4.83 -40.16
N VAL A 793 11.46 -5.17 -39.74
CA VAL A 793 10.23 -4.80 -40.46
C VAL A 793 10.11 -3.28 -40.57
N MET A 794 10.32 -2.55 -39.47
CA MET A 794 10.25 -1.08 -39.48
C MET A 794 11.35 -0.46 -40.34
N GLN A 795 12.58 -0.98 -40.28
CA GLN A 795 13.69 -0.50 -41.11
C GLN A 795 13.43 -0.72 -42.60
N GLN A 796 12.83 -1.86 -42.99
CA GLN A 796 12.46 -2.14 -44.38
C GLN A 796 11.37 -1.17 -44.88
N MET A 797 10.36 -0.88 -44.06
CA MET A 797 9.31 0.09 -44.41
C MET A 797 9.88 1.48 -44.68
N VAL A 798 10.82 1.95 -43.86
CA VAL A 798 11.49 3.24 -44.05
C VAL A 798 12.41 3.23 -45.28
N LYS A 799 13.16 2.15 -45.53
CA LYS A 799 14.08 2.02 -46.68
C LYS A 799 13.37 1.95 -48.03
N ALA A 800 12.19 1.34 -48.11
CA ALA A 800 11.40 1.32 -49.35
C ALA A 800 11.10 2.74 -49.89
N SER A 801 11.15 3.77 -49.03
CA SER A 801 11.01 5.18 -49.39
C SER A 801 12.27 5.77 -50.03
N SER A 802 13.48 5.40 -49.57
CA SER A 802 14.73 5.97 -50.10
C SER A 802 15.03 5.54 -51.54
N ASP A 803 14.61 4.33 -51.91
CA ASP A 803 14.79 3.81 -53.28
C ASP A 803 13.76 4.41 -54.27
N VAL A 804 12.56 4.78 -53.79
CA VAL A 804 11.54 5.48 -54.61
C VAL A 804 11.85 6.98 -54.73
N ALA A 805 12.39 7.61 -53.69
CA ALA A 805 12.83 9.00 -53.71
C ALA A 805 14.08 9.23 -54.59
N GLY A 806 14.89 8.19 -54.85
CA GLY A 806 16.01 8.23 -55.79
C GLY A 806 15.62 8.43 -57.27
N HIS A 807 14.31 8.42 -57.60
CA HIS A 807 13.79 8.58 -58.96
C HIS A 807 12.84 9.76 -59.15
N LEU A 808 12.70 10.66 -58.17
CA LEU A 808 11.89 11.87 -58.33
C LEU A 808 12.62 13.13 -57.86
N SER A 809 12.72 14.10 -58.77
CA SER A 809 13.28 15.44 -58.51
C SER A 809 12.40 16.23 -57.51
N PRO A 810 12.96 17.21 -56.76
CA PRO A 810 12.31 17.77 -55.59
C PRO A 810 11.35 18.92 -55.94
N LEU A 811 10.11 18.88 -55.43
CA LEU A 811 9.18 20.03 -55.36
C LEU A 811 8.15 19.82 -54.22
N PRO A 812 7.52 20.86 -53.65
CA PRO A 812 8.05 21.67 -52.55
C PRO A 812 7.23 21.54 -51.25
N ASN A 813 7.82 22.02 -50.14
CA ASN A 813 7.22 22.21 -48.81
C ASN A 813 5.69 22.46 -48.80
N SER A 814 4.94 21.57 -48.14
CA SER A 814 3.67 21.93 -47.52
C SER A 814 3.71 21.51 -46.05
N GLY A 815 3.79 22.51 -45.18
CA GLY A 815 3.90 22.33 -43.74
C GLY A 815 2.59 21.81 -43.14
N TRP A 816 2.71 20.76 -42.34
CA TRP A 816 1.69 20.37 -41.38
C TRP A 816 2.20 20.76 -39.99
N SER A 817 1.71 21.90 -39.53
CA SER A 817 1.90 22.38 -38.17
C SER A 817 0.90 21.68 -37.24
N TRP A 818 1.40 21.13 -36.14
CA TRP A 818 0.63 20.76 -34.95
C TRP A 818 -0.39 21.86 -34.61
N ARG A 819 -1.68 21.60 -34.81
CA ARG A 819 -2.75 22.46 -34.27
C ARG A 819 -3.10 21.98 -32.88
N THR A 820 -2.49 22.60 -31.88
CA THR A 820 -3.07 22.71 -30.55
C THR A 820 -4.11 23.83 -30.57
N ASN A 821 -5.37 23.51 -30.33
CA ASN A 821 -6.47 24.45 -30.07
C ASN A 821 -7.24 23.85 -28.87
N GLY A 822 -7.45 24.51 -27.74
CA GLY A 822 -7.10 25.84 -27.25
C GLY A 822 -6.97 25.79 -25.71
N GLY A 823 -6.76 26.84 -24.95
CA GLY A 823 -6.72 28.26 -25.20
C GLY A 823 -6.15 28.94 -23.94
N SER A 824 -5.39 29.99 -24.20
CA SER A 824 -4.60 30.84 -23.31
C SER A 824 -5.23 31.27 -21.98
N ARG A 825 -4.39 31.42 -20.95
CA ARG A 825 -3.90 32.73 -20.45
C ARG A 825 -2.95 32.51 -19.26
N PHE A 826 -1.66 32.78 -19.42
CA PHE A 826 -0.89 33.72 -18.59
C PHE A 826 0.54 33.82 -19.14
N SER A 827 0.95 35.05 -19.42
CA SER A 827 2.24 35.43 -19.97
C SER A 827 3.16 36.03 -18.92
N THR A 828 4.45 35.93 -19.22
CA THR A 828 5.55 36.89 -19.00
C THR A 828 6.37 36.91 -17.69
N PHE A 829 7.68 37.11 -17.93
CA PHE A 829 8.87 37.26 -17.07
C PHE A 829 9.59 35.94 -16.73
N VAL A 830 10.85 35.67 -17.10
CA VAL A 830 12.04 36.53 -17.35
C VAL A 830 12.96 35.90 -18.42
N SER A 831 13.52 36.75 -19.28
CA SER A 831 14.68 36.49 -20.15
C SER A 831 15.95 37.02 -19.46
N ALA A 832 17.03 36.23 -19.45
CA ALA A 832 18.41 36.74 -19.61
C ALA A 832 19.43 35.62 -19.92
N ARG A 833 20.13 35.84 -21.04
CA ARG A 833 21.26 35.14 -21.70
C ARG A 833 22.43 34.67 -20.81
N SER A 834 23.10 33.59 -21.24
CA SER A 834 24.46 33.60 -21.86
C SER A 834 24.96 32.15 -22.08
N SER A 835 24.99 31.64 -23.33
CA SER A 835 26.18 31.48 -24.17
C SER A 835 27.39 30.79 -23.51
N GLY A 836 27.73 29.59 -23.98
CA GLY A 836 28.95 28.87 -23.61
C GLY A 836 29.03 27.50 -24.27
N SER A 837 29.36 27.49 -25.56
CA SER A 837 29.69 26.31 -26.35
C SER A 837 31.02 25.69 -25.88
N THR A 838 31.02 24.38 -25.60
CA THR A 838 32.22 23.54 -25.73
C THR A 838 31.80 22.16 -26.19
N SER A 839 32.08 21.92 -27.48
CA SER A 839 32.09 20.62 -28.14
C SER A 839 33.18 19.75 -27.53
N VAL A 840 32.83 18.53 -27.10
CA VAL A 840 33.79 17.45 -26.86
C VAL A 840 33.51 16.36 -27.89
N THR A 841 34.45 16.22 -28.81
CA THR A 841 34.58 15.16 -29.80
C THR A 841 34.92 13.84 -29.10
N TRP A 842 34.17 12.78 -29.37
CA TRP A 842 34.55 11.42 -28.99
C TRP A 842 35.24 10.76 -30.18
N GLU A 843 36.54 10.52 -30.05
CA GLU A 843 37.34 9.73 -30.98
C GLU A 843 37.03 8.23 -30.82
N ASN A 844 36.78 7.58 -31.96
CA ASN A 844 36.69 6.14 -32.11
C ASN A 844 38.08 5.50 -32.08
N HIS A 845 38.25 4.39 -31.35
CA HIS A 845 39.23 3.35 -31.65
C HIS A 845 38.78 1.99 -31.07
N PRO A 846 39.30 0.85 -31.57
CA PRO A 846 38.50 -0.29 -31.98
C PRO A 846 38.53 -1.47 -31.01
N THR A 847 37.59 -2.38 -31.26
CA THR A 847 37.36 -3.69 -30.68
C THR A 847 38.61 -4.53 -30.38
N GLU A 848 38.66 -5.09 -29.16
CA GLU A 848 39.35 -6.35 -28.90
C GLU A 848 38.47 -7.27 -28.05
N LYS A 849 38.20 -8.47 -28.59
CA LYS A 849 37.41 -9.55 -27.98
C LYS A 849 38.19 -10.17 -26.83
N GLN A 850 37.59 -10.33 -25.64
CA GLN A 850 37.94 -11.43 -24.73
C GLN A 850 36.82 -11.72 -23.72
N GLY A 851 36.45 -13.00 -23.62
CA GLY A 851 35.99 -13.67 -22.39
C GLY A 851 34.56 -13.39 -21.92
N GLY A 852 33.65 -14.33 -22.20
CA GLY A 852 32.26 -14.29 -21.75
C GLY A 852 32.09 -14.31 -20.22
N LYS A 853 31.38 -13.29 -19.73
CA LYS A 853 30.40 -13.38 -18.66
C LYS A 853 29.26 -12.44 -19.08
N LYS A 854 28.10 -13.01 -19.43
CA LYS A 854 26.88 -12.22 -19.66
C LYS A 854 26.52 -11.56 -18.32
N VAL A 855 26.59 -10.24 -18.29
CA VAL A 855 26.06 -9.39 -17.21
C VAL A 855 24.55 -9.38 -17.41
N ALA A 856 23.81 -10.03 -16.52
CA ALA A 856 22.36 -9.90 -16.45
C ALA A 856 22.08 -8.60 -15.69
N GLU A 857 21.57 -7.57 -16.37
CA GLU A 857 21.09 -6.35 -15.73
C GLU A 857 19.77 -6.65 -15.01
N ASN A 858 19.81 -6.75 -13.68
CA ASN A 858 18.63 -6.90 -12.84
C ASN A 858 17.92 -5.54 -12.72
N ALA A 859 16.97 -5.28 -13.60
CA ALA A 859 15.93 -4.29 -13.33
C ALA A 859 14.96 -4.85 -12.27
N GLU A 860 14.55 -4.02 -11.30
CA GLU A 860 13.42 -4.31 -10.40
C GLU A 860 12.13 -4.44 -11.26
N ILE A 861 11.91 -5.61 -11.85
CA ILE A 861 10.79 -5.89 -12.75
C ILE A 861 9.59 -6.38 -11.92
N CYS A 862 8.56 -5.53 -11.79
CA CYS A 862 7.20 -5.91 -11.39
C CYS A 862 6.25 -5.52 -12.55
N GLU A 863 5.80 -6.50 -13.32
CA GLU A 863 4.45 -7.11 -13.31
C GLU A 863 3.39 -6.30 -14.08
N ILE A 864 2.99 -6.89 -15.22
CA ILE A 864 1.76 -6.68 -16.00
C ILE A 864 0.70 -7.60 -15.41
#